data_AF-A0A6P6NX17-F1
#
_entry.id   AF-A0A6P6NX17-F1
#
_cell.length_a   1.000
_cell.length_b   1.000
_cell.length_c   1.000
_cell.angle_alpha   90.00
_cell.angle_beta   90.00
_cell.angle_gamma   90.00
#
_symmetry.space_group_name_H-M   'P 1'
#
loop_
_entity.id
_entity.type
_entity.pdbx_description
1 polymer ?
#
loop_
_entity_poly.entity_id
_entity_poly.type
_entity_poly.pdbx_seq_one_letter_code
_entity_poly.pdbx_strand_id
1 'polypeptide(L)'
;MEASITASSFSEEGSQQQKASFDGWRFSNYFEYVQRKENNLTVKCTLCPGRKLLSTACNSTSNLKKHLQRQHGHIKLVAKRQSDMNEQPYKQQKLSFEHKVLPTSKFEINKLVASYVVEEMLPLSTVESLSFRNILCKIPIAGTDQPFSDRKTFAMYLDKCYTMMESELKKTFESTEYVSTTADIWTCHNKSYIGMTAHWIDPSNFHREKAALACKRIKGRHTYDIVATEIEQVHSSYGLTEKVTATVTDNGSNFVKAFREYEPKPAAASDSEDEGSGEDEEVSFTDVQEVLSTEQEDPGHFTLPPHLRCASHTLNLISTVDIEKWLTVTNKTIYRSATAKCSALWTKASRSTVAAELVESLCGKKLMVPTVTRWNSFHNAVARITEISRPQLTTLCSQLGVRAFSEREYKFLVEYCTVTKPLTKALDRLQGENDCYYGNLLPTLESLMSKTLALRPGLSEMMENLPDVIVQAIKTRFASVLDSREGLLAAVTLPKFKMRWLREETRREALKNLLITECRASPLAAPHNEEHEVRPPQISPASSSSEDDFFVFEEEQDSGSFGPDREVMEYLKSGSEMGVLDNFPRIKNLSLKYNTAPASSAPVERLFSLGSLVLTPRRNRLGDKRFERLLLMRYNHYFDK
;
A
#
# COMPACT_ATOMS: atom_id res chain seq x y z
N MET A 1 0.11 -69.30 56.47
CA MET A 1 -0.50 -68.27 55.60
C MET A 1 0.54 -67.18 55.44
N GLU A 2 1.36 -67.29 54.40
CA GLU A 2 1.23 -66.54 53.12
C GLU A 2 1.51 -65.04 53.34
N ALA A 3 2.73 -64.56 53.03
CA ALA A 3 3.18 -63.95 51.75
C ALA A 3 2.83 -62.43 51.71
N SER A 4 3.66 -61.44 51.35
CA SER A 4 4.85 -61.29 50.47
C SER A 4 5.70 -60.10 50.99
N ILE A 5 7.06 -60.09 51.07
CA ILE A 5 8.14 -60.01 50.05
C ILE A 5 8.06 -58.72 49.21
N THR A 6 9.01 -57.75 49.10
CA THR A 6 10.42 -57.45 49.53
C THR A 6 10.69 -55.97 49.12
N ALA A 7 11.25 -54.99 49.88
CA ALA A 7 12.64 -54.77 50.39
C ALA A 7 13.72 -54.90 49.30
N SER A 8 14.82 -54.14 49.16
CA SER A 8 15.49 -53.02 49.84
C SER A 8 16.72 -52.68 48.96
N SER A 9 17.22 -51.45 49.04
CA SER A 9 18.58 -51.04 48.64
C SER A 9 19.70 -51.95 49.15
N PHE A 10 20.70 -52.29 48.31
CA PHE A 10 22.17 -52.15 48.50
C PHE A 10 22.99 -52.84 47.37
N SER A 11 23.97 -52.10 46.82
CA SER A 11 25.25 -52.50 46.19
C SER A 11 25.44 -53.86 45.46
N GLU A 12 25.79 -53.78 44.17
CA GLU A 12 26.82 -54.66 43.57
C GLU A 12 27.74 -53.83 42.63
N GLU A 13 29.03 -53.95 42.88
CA GLU A 13 30.14 -53.31 42.16
C GLU A 13 30.30 -53.93 40.75
N GLY A 14 29.81 -53.24 39.72
CA GLY A 14 30.18 -53.52 38.33
C GLY A 14 31.42 -52.72 37.93
N SER A 15 32.61 -53.29 38.10
CA SER A 15 33.87 -52.70 37.61
C SER A 15 33.88 -52.61 36.07
N GLN A 16 33.42 -51.46 35.54
CA GLN A 16 33.56 -51.12 34.13
C GLN A 16 35.05 -50.97 33.78
N GLN A 17 35.66 -52.01 33.20
CA GLN A 17 37.00 -51.93 32.63
C GLN A 17 37.04 -50.82 31.57
N GLN A 18 37.77 -49.74 31.84
CA GLN A 18 38.07 -48.71 30.84
C GLN A 18 38.75 -49.36 29.62
N LYS A 19 38.08 -49.31 28.47
CA LYS A 19 38.59 -49.73 27.15
C LYS A 19 39.93 -49.04 26.89
N ALA A 20 40.98 -49.82 26.66
CA ALA A 20 42.26 -49.27 26.30
C ALA A 20 42.23 -48.73 24.86
N SER A 21 43.03 -47.71 24.57
CA SER A 21 43.19 -47.21 23.19
C SER A 21 43.74 -48.27 22.22
N PHE A 22 44.31 -49.35 22.76
CA PHE A 22 44.72 -50.54 22.01
C PHE A 22 43.52 -51.30 21.42
N ASP A 23 42.42 -51.44 22.15
CA ASP A 23 41.30 -52.33 21.78
C ASP A 23 40.54 -51.82 20.54
N GLY A 24 40.48 -50.49 20.38
CA GLY A 24 39.90 -49.81 19.21
C GLY A 24 40.90 -49.50 18.10
N TRP A 25 42.18 -49.88 18.24
CA TRP A 25 43.21 -49.45 17.30
C TRP A 25 43.19 -50.27 16.01
N ARG A 26 43.19 -49.59 14.86
CA ARG A 26 43.06 -50.20 13.53
C ARG A 26 44.13 -51.25 13.15
N PHE A 27 45.24 -51.32 13.88
CA PHE A 27 46.32 -52.29 13.68
C PHE A 27 46.53 -53.23 14.89
N SER A 28 45.58 -53.27 15.82
CA SER A 28 45.65 -54.14 17.01
C SER A 28 45.73 -55.62 16.65
N ASN A 29 45.21 -56.03 15.49
CA ASN A 29 45.25 -57.40 14.97
C ASN A 29 46.67 -57.97 14.77
N TYR A 30 47.71 -57.13 14.72
CA TYR A 30 49.10 -57.57 14.62
C TYR A 30 49.78 -57.78 15.99
N PHE A 31 49.01 -57.63 17.07
CA PHE A 31 49.50 -57.75 18.44
C PHE A 31 48.57 -58.61 19.28
N GLU A 32 49.15 -59.54 20.04
CA GLU A 32 48.45 -60.40 20.97
C GLU A 32 48.57 -59.82 22.38
N TYR A 33 47.45 -59.57 23.06
CA TYR A 33 47.47 -59.05 24.43
C TYR A 33 48.01 -60.10 25.40
N VAL A 34 48.89 -59.68 26.31
CA VAL A 34 49.50 -60.59 27.30
C VAL A 34 49.03 -60.26 28.71
N GLN A 35 49.25 -59.03 29.17
CA GLN A 35 48.83 -58.60 30.52
C GLN A 35 48.77 -57.08 30.65
N ARG A 36 47.95 -56.59 31.57
CA ARG A 36 47.85 -55.19 31.98
C ARG A 36 48.41 -55.08 33.40
N LYS A 37 49.37 -54.17 33.57
CA LYS A 37 49.86 -53.76 34.89
C LYS A 37 49.58 -52.27 35.03
N GLU A 38 48.63 -51.94 35.90
CA GLU A 38 48.18 -50.57 36.18
C GLU A 38 47.83 -49.78 34.89
N ASN A 39 48.68 -48.81 34.54
CA ASN A 39 48.55 -47.90 33.40
C ASN A 39 49.29 -48.35 32.13
N ASN A 40 49.93 -49.53 32.14
CA ASN A 40 50.63 -50.07 30.98
C ASN A 40 50.10 -51.45 30.54
N LEU A 41 50.03 -51.64 29.23
CA LEU A 41 49.68 -52.87 28.54
C LEU A 41 50.94 -53.51 27.99
N THR A 42 51.06 -54.81 28.20
CA THR A 42 52.10 -55.63 27.59
C THR A 42 51.48 -56.49 26.50
N VAL A 43 51.98 -56.34 25.27
CA VAL A 43 51.48 -57.01 24.07
C VAL A 43 52.61 -57.67 23.30
N LYS A 44 52.30 -58.69 22.52
CA LYS A 44 53.26 -59.50 21.77
C LYS A 44 53.06 -59.27 20.28
N CYS A 45 54.10 -58.87 19.56
CA CYS A 45 54.01 -58.68 18.11
C CYS A 45 53.97 -60.04 17.40
N THR A 46 52.97 -60.28 16.55
CA THR A 46 52.82 -61.55 15.83
C THR A 46 53.69 -61.65 14.57
N LEU A 47 54.26 -60.52 14.11
CA LEU A 47 55.08 -60.43 12.90
C LEU A 47 56.59 -60.58 13.17
N CYS A 48 57.04 -60.51 14.42
CA CYS A 48 58.45 -60.70 14.77
C CYS A 48 58.83 -62.19 14.83
N PRO A 49 59.95 -62.63 14.22
CA PRO A 49 60.48 -63.97 14.44
C PRO A 49 60.95 -64.06 15.90
N GLY A 50 60.20 -64.81 16.73
CA GLY A 50 60.38 -64.87 18.19
C GLY A 50 59.30 -64.14 19.01
N ARG A 51 58.32 -63.50 18.35
CA ARG A 51 57.15 -62.83 18.95
C ARG A 51 57.54 -61.88 20.11
N LYS A 52 58.18 -60.77 19.76
CA LYS A 52 58.73 -59.79 20.72
C LYS A 52 57.65 -59.17 21.62
N LEU A 53 57.90 -59.13 22.93
CA LEU A 53 57.07 -58.46 23.94
C LEU A 53 57.35 -56.95 23.97
N LEU A 54 56.29 -56.15 24.02
CA LEU A 54 56.32 -54.70 23.99
C LEU A 54 55.37 -54.15 25.05
N SER A 55 55.79 -53.08 25.74
CA SER A 55 54.95 -52.37 26.71
C SER A 55 54.52 -50.99 26.15
N THR A 56 53.25 -50.63 26.34
CA THR A 56 52.68 -49.34 25.93
C THR A 56 51.66 -48.86 26.96
N ALA A 57 51.49 -47.54 27.10
CA ALA A 57 50.48 -46.99 28.01
C ALA A 57 49.06 -47.34 27.54
N CYS A 58 48.12 -47.51 28.49
CA CYS A 58 46.73 -47.90 28.21
C CYS A 58 46.00 -46.91 27.27
N ASN A 59 46.41 -45.65 27.25
CA ASN A 59 45.85 -44.58 26.44
C ASN A 59 46.66 -44.26 25.17
N SER A 60 47.69 -45.04 24.82
CA SER A 60 48.58 -44.73 23.69
C SER A 60 49.05 -45.98 22.95
N THR A 61 48.99 -45.92 21.63
CA THR A 61 49.50 -46.97 20.72
C THR A 61 50.78 -46.56 19.99
N SER A 62 51.38 -45.44 20.39
CA SER A 62 52.51 -44.81 19.70
C SER A 62 53.74 -45.71 19.65
N ASN A 63 54.05 -46.43 20.73
CA ASN A 63 55.20 -47.33 20.79
C ASN A 63 55.02 -48.53 19.85
N LEU A 64 53.80 -49.07 19.77
CA LEU A 64 53.46 -50.18 18.89
C LEU A 64 53.49 -49.76 17.41
N LYS A 65 53.00 -48.56 17.10
CA LYS A 65 53.07 -47.99 15.74
C LYS A 65 54.52 -47.78 15.29
N LYS A 66 55.36 -47.23 16.16
CA LYS A 66 56.80 -47.05 15.88
C LYS A 66 57.50 -48.40 15.70
N HIS A 67 57.13 -49.41 16.48
CA HIS A 67 57.67 -50.76 16.31
C HIS A 67 57.31 -51.34 14.93
N LEU A 68 56.04 -51.29 14.53
CA LEU A 68 55.59 -51.75 13.20
C LEU A 68 56.32 -51.03 12.07
N GLN A 69 56.46 -49.70 12.15
CA GLN A 69 57.14 -48.93 11.12
C GLN A 69 58.64 -49.24 11.02
N ARG A 70 59.30 -49.49 12.15
CA ARG A 70 60.76 -49.72 12.17
C ARG A 70 61.15 -51.16 11.86
N GLN A 71 60.42 -52.14 12.38
CA GLN A 71 60.78 -53.56 12.27
C GLN A 71 60.00 -54.28 11.17
N HIS A 72 58.84 -53.75 10.79
CA HIS A 72 57.94 -54.34 9.79
C HIS A 72 57.56 -53.32 8.69
N GLY A 73 58.37 -52.28 8.49
CA GLY A 73 58.09 -51.23 7.50
C GLY A 73 58.05 -51.71 6.06
N HIS A 74 58.65 -52.86 5.76
CA HIS A 74 58.60 -53.52 4.45
C HIS A 74 57.31 -54.34 4.23
N ILE A 75 56.50 -54.56 5.27
CA ILE A 75 55.24 -55.30 5.20
C ILE A 75 54.08 -54.31 5.04
N LYS A 76 53.26 -54.49 4.00
CA LYS A 76 52.07 -53.64 3.78
C LYS A 76 50.96 -54.01 4.77
N LEU A 77 50.86 -53.27 5.87
CA LEU A 77 49.91 -53.53 6.95
C LEU A 77 48.47 -53.15 6.53
N VAL A 78 47.51 -54.03 6.82
CA VAL A 78 46.08 -53.86 6.51
C VAL A 78 45.32 -53.54 7.79
N ALA A 79 44.53 -52.47 7.78
CA ALA A 79 43.74 -52.04 8.92
C ALA A 79 42.46 -52.89 9.09
N LYS A 80 42.10 -53.23 10.34
CA LYS A 80 40.84 -53.92 10.66
C LYS A 80 39.64 -53.01 10.36
N ARG A 81 38.74 -53.44 9.45
CA ARG A 81 37.47 -52.76 9.16
C ARG A 81 36.48 -53.00 10.31
N GLN A 82 35.96 -51.94 10.93
CA GLN A 82 34.82 -52.06 11.84
C GLN A 82 33.55 -52.22 10.98
N SER A 83 32.78 -53.28 11.25
CA SER A 83 31.54 -53.62 10.55
C SER A 83 30.41 -52.66 10.92
N ASP A 84 29.63 -52.30 9.90
CA ASP A 84 28.54 -51.33 9.91
C ASP A 84 27.50 -51.56 11.02
N MET A 85 27.31 -50.52 11.85
CA MET A 85 26.05 -50.24 12.51
C MET A 85 25.65 -48.81 12.14
N ASN A 86 24.40 -48.73 11.70
CA ASN A 86 23.72 -47.66 11.01
C ASN A 86 23.71 -46.34 11.79
N GLU A 87 24.64 -45.43 11.51
CA GLU A 87 24.50 -43.99 11.77
C GLU A 87 25.12 -43.25 10.58
N GLN A 88 24.29 -42.45 9.90
CA GLN A 88 24.74 -41.51 8.89
C GLN A 88 25.95 -40.73 9.44
N PRO A 89 27.01 -40.51 8.65
CA PRO A 89 28.06 -39.63 9.10
C PRO A 89 27.43 -38.25 9.25
N TYR A 90 27.24 -37.82 10.50
CA TYR A 90 27.23 -36.41 10.80
C TYR A 90 28.56 -35.88 10.27
N LYS A 91 28.55 -35.41 9.02
CA LYS A 91 29.51 -34.42 8.58
C LYS A 91 29.34 -33.32 9.60
N GLN A 92 30.24 -33.28 10.59
CA GLN A 92 30.42 -32.07 11.35
C GLN A 92 30.74 -31.05 10.27
N GLN A 93 29.76 -30.24 9.89
CA GLN A 93 30.02 -29.06 9.10
C GLN A 93 31.10 -28.36 9.91
N LYS A 94 32.31 -28.28 9.34
CA LYS A 94 33.13 -27.14 9.69
C LYS A 94 32.21 -25.96 9.43
N LEU A 95 31.69 -25.35 10.49
CA LEU A 95 31.13 -24.02 10.41
C LEU A 95 32.27 -23.18 9.88
N SER A 96 32.26 -22.95 8.56
CA SER A 96 33.14 -21.98 7.95
C SER A 96 32.65 -20.63 8.44
N PHE A 97 33.23 -20.15 9.53
CA PHE A 97 33.06 -18.76 9.97
C PHE A 97 33.70 -17.77 8.98
N GLU A 98 34.38 -18.27 7.95
CA GLU A 98 34.57 -17.53 6.70
C GLU A 98 33.23 -17.44 5.97
N HIS A 99 32.40 -16.49 6.35
CA HIS A 99 31.56 -15.82 5.37
C HIS A 99 32.53 -15.21 4.35
N LYS A 100 32.84 -15.93 3.27
CA LYS A 100 33.41 -15.29 2.08
C LYS A 100 32.32 -14.34 1.62
N VAL A 101 32.42 -13.08 2.03
CA VAL A 101 31.61 -12.00 1.48
C VAL A 101 31.96 -11.99 0.00
N LEU A 102 31.10 -12.61 -0.81
CA LEU A 102 31.24 -12.57 -2.25
C LEU A 102 31.24 -11.08 -2.63
N PRO A 103 32.28 -10.60 -3.32
CA PRO A 103 32.38 -9.18 -3.62
C PRO A 103 31.14 -8.77 -4.42
N THR A 104 30.42 -7.77 -3.92
CA THR A 104 29.19 -7.30 -4.56
C THR A 104 29.55 -6.62 -5.88
N SER A 105 28.67 -6.73 -6.89
CA SER A 105 28.89 -6.07 -8.16
C SER A 105 28.73 -4.55 -8.02
N LYS A 106 29.49 -3.78 -8.80
CA LYS A 106 29.32 -2.32 -8.88
C LYS A 106 27.90 -1.92 -9.30
N PHE A 107 27.25 -2.74 -10.13
CA PHE A 107 25.87 -2.54 -10.55
C PHE A 107 24.91 -2.60 -9.36
N GLU A 108 25.04 -3.62 -8.53
CA GLU A 108 24.17 -3.82 -7.36
C GLU A 108 24.35 -2.70 -6.35
N ILE A 109 25.58 -2.28 -6.09
CA ILE A 109 25.84 -1.13 -5.20
C ILE A 109 25.23 0.15 -5.78
N ASN A 110 25.34 0.39 -7.09
CA ASN A 110 24.70 1.54 -7.71
C ASN A 110 23.16 1.48 -7.59
N LYS A 111 22.55 0.30 -7.71
CA LYS A 111 21.10 0.10 -7.49
C LYS A 111 20.73 0.44 -6.04
N LEU A 112 21.48 -0.07 -5.06
CA LEU A 112 21.25 0.20 -3.63
C LEU A 112 21.46 1.67 -3.26
N VAL A 113 22.49 2.32 -3.81
CA VAL A 113 22.73 3.76 -3.63
C VAL A 113 21.63 4.58 -4.29
N ALA A 114 21.15 4.17 -5.46
CA ALA A 114 20.03 4.82 -6.13
C ALA A 114 18.72 4.68 -5.33
N SER A 115 18.43 3.48 -4.84
CA SER A 115 17.34 3.22 -3.88
C SER A 115 17.46 4.15 -2.69
N TYR A 116 18.60 4.17 -2.00
CA TYR A 116 18.82 5.05 -0.85
C TYR A 116 18.60 6.54 -1.17
N VAL A 117 19.13 7.03 -2.31
CA VAL A 117 18.97 8.45 -2.67
C VAL A 117 17.53 8.79 -3.06
N VAL A 118 16.84 7.91 -3.78
CA VAL A 118 15.47 8.14 -4.24
C VAL A 118 14.47 7.94 -3.10
N GLU A 119 14.54 6.81 -2.39
CA GLU A 119 13.63 6.44 -1.30
C GLU A 119 13.69 7.43 -0.13
N GLU A 120 14.89 7.89 0.23
CA GLU A 120 15.10 8.89 1.30
C GLU A 120 15.07 10.33 0.77
N MET A 121 14.74 10.55 -0.51
CA MET A 121 14.65 11.87 -1.14
C MET A 121 15.90 12.75 -0.92
N LEU A 122 17.10 12.15 -0.98
CA LEU A 122 18.36 12.84 -0.69
C LEU A 122 18.86 13.68 -1.87
N PRO A 123 19.67 14.72 -1.62
CA PRO A 123 20.37 15.43 -2.69
C PRO A 123 21.30 14.50 -3.47
N LEU A 124 21.42 14.70 -4.79
CA LEU A 124 22.35 13.90 -5.61
C LEU A 124 23.81 14.10 -5.22
N SER A 125 24.16 15.20 -4.55
CA SER A 125 25.50 15.43 -3.99
C SER A 125 25.86 14.45 -2.87
N THR A 126 24.91 13.67 -2.35
CA THR A 126 25.18 12.62 -1.34
C THR A 126 26.24 11.63 -1.83
N VAL A 127 26.26 11.28 -3.11
CA VAL A 127 27.25 10.34 -3.69
C VAL A 127 28.68 10.92 -3.74
N GLU A 128 28.82 12.24 -3.55
CA GLU A 128 30.10 12.96 -3.48
C GLU A 128 30.52 13.29 -2.06
N SER A 129 29.65 13.08 -1.06
CA SER A 129 29.98 13.30 0.35
C SER A 129 31.13 12.39 0.78
N LEU A 130 32.15 12.98 1.41
CA LEU A 130 33.33 12.25 1.89
C LEU A 130 32.94 11.14 2.87
N SER A 131 32.07 11.43 3.83
CA SER A 131 31.62 10.45 4.81
C SER A 131 30.85 9.31 4.16
N PHE A 132 30.02 9.59 3.15
CA PHE A 132 29.28 8.58 2.41
C PHE A 132 30.23 7.68 1.61
N ARG A 133 31.20 8.28 0.90
CA ARG A 133 32.24 7.53 0.18
C ARG A 133 33.08 6.68 1.12
N ASN A 134 33.43 7.17 2.30
CA ASN A 134 34.19 6.40 3.30
C ASN A 134 33.43 5.15 3.77
N ILE A 135 32.10 5.25 3.96
CA ILE A 135 31.26 4.09 4.29
C ILE A 135 31.30 3.09 3.14
N LEU A 136 31.02 3.55 1.92
CA LEU A 136 30.94 2.65 0.78
C LEU A 136 32.30 2.02 0.42
N CYS A 137 33.43 2.70 0.65
CA CYS A 137 34.78 2.13 0.47
C CYS A 137 35.07 0.94 1.40
N LYS A 138 34.27 0.71 2.44
CA LYS A 138 34.37 -0.47 3.31
C LYS A 138 33.61 -1.68 2.77
N ILE A 139 32.84 -1.52 1.71
CA ILE A 139 32.10 -2.60 1.06
C ILE A 139 33.05 -3.30 0.07
N PRO A 140 33.24 -4.64 0.16
CA PRO A 140 34.08 -5.36 -0.79
C PRO A 140 33.41 -5.43 -2.17
N ILE A 141 34.01 -4.79 -3.19
CA ILE A 141 33.51 -4.74 -4.57
C ILE A 141 34.38 -5.61 -5.48
N ALA A 142 33.76 -6.36 -6.39
CA ALA A 142 34.49 -7.15 -7.38
C ALA A 142 35.23 -6.25 -8.40
N GLY A 143 36.55 -6.39 -8.53
CA GLY A 143 37.29 -6.04 -9.74
C GLY A 143 37.56 -4.55 -10.02
N THR A 144 37.44 -3.64 -9.05
CA THR A 144 37.78 -2.21 -9.26
C THR A 144 38.33 -1.51 -8.01
N ASP A 145 39.41 -0.74 -8.15
CA ASP A 145 39.95 0.15 -7.11
C ASP A 145 39.19 1.50 -6.99
N GLN A 146 38.36 1.83 -7.99
CA GLN A 146 37.58 3.07 -8.00
C GLN A 146 36.07 2.79 -7.88
N PRO A 147 35.50 2.98 -6.69
CA PRO A 147 34.28 2.29 -6.36
C PRO A 147 32.99 3.03 -6.80
N PHE A 148 33.02 4.34 -7.08
CA PHE A 148 31.78 5.12 -7.25
C PHE A 148 31.76 6.11 -8.42
N SER A 149 30.56 6.24 -8.99
CA SER A 149 30.22 7.24 -10.00
C SER A 149 30.21 8.65 -9.40
N ASP A 150 30.75 9.63 -10.13
CA ASP A 150 30.54 11.04 -9.79
C ASP A 150 29.05 11.42 -9.91
N ARG A 151 28.67 12.61 -9.42
CA ARG A 151 27.28 13.05 -9.45
C ARG A 151 26.70 13.06 -10.86
N LYS A 152 27.50 13.35 -11.89
CA LYS A 152 27.04 13.40 -13.29
C LYS A 152 26.69 12.01 -13.80
N THR A 153 27.57 11.04 -13.59
CA THR A 153 27.43 9.65 -13.99
C THR A 153 26.28 8.98 -13.22
N PHE A 154 26.17 9.24 -11.92
CA PHE A 154 25.04 8.76 -11.11
C PHE A 154 23.71 9.35 -11.59
N ALA A 155 23.70 10.62 -11.97
CA ALA A 155 22.49 11.24 -12.51
C ALA A 155 22.06 10.64 -13.86
N MET A 156 23.01 10.31 -14.74
CA MET A 156 22.71 9.58 -15.99
C MET A 156 22.16 8.18 -15.72
N TYR A 157 22.68 7.50 -14.69
CA TYR A 157 22.15 6.21 -14.25
C TYR A 157 20.69 6.34 -13.80
N LEU A 158 20.36 7.35 -12.98
CA LEU A 158 18.97 7.63 -12.58
C LEU A 158 18.06 7.96 -13.77
N ASP A 159 18.56 8.70 -14.76
CA ASP A 159 17.81 9.00 -15.98
C ASP A 159 17.49 7.71 -16.78
N LYS A 160 18.41 6.72 -16.76
CA LYS A 160 18.17 5.39 -17.33
C LYS A 160 17.15 4.59 -16.51
N CYS A 161 17.27 4.58 -15.18
CA CYS A 161 16.30 3.95 -14.27
C CYS A 161 14.88 4.48 -14.51
N TYR A 162 14.73 5.80 -14.61
CA TYR A 162 13.45 6.41 -14.95
C TYR A 162 12.89 5.92 -16.28
N THR A 163 13.72 5.84 -17.32
CA THR A 163 13.29 5.37 -18.65
C THR A 163 12.85 3.91 -18.61
N MET A 164 13.50 3.06 -17.80
CA MET A 164 13.08 1.68 -17.58
C MET A 164 11.74 1.60 -16.84
N MET A 165 11.57 2.37 -15.76
CA MET A 165 10.29 2.49 -15.05
C MET A 165 9.15 2.93 -15.98
N GLU A 166 9.39 3.95 -16.80
CA GLU A 166 8.40 4.44 -17.78
C GLU A 166 8.02 3.34 -18.79
N SER A 167 9.01 2.58 -19.29
CA SER A 167 8.76 1.45 -20.20
C SER A 167 8.00 0.30 -19.53
N GLU A 168 8.27 0.00 -18.26
CA GLU A 168 7.54 -1.00 -17.49
C GLU A 168 6.07 -0.60 -17.31
N LEU A 169 5.81 0.67 -16.97
CA LEU A 169 4.44 1.19 -16.86
C LEU A 169 3.67 1.10 -18.18
N LYS A 170 4.32 1.46 -19.31
CA LYS A 170 3.70 1.33 -20.64
C LYS A 170 3.28 -0.11 -20.93
N LYS A 171 4.15 -1.09 -20.65
CA LYS A 171 3.83 -2.52 -20.79
C LYS A 171 2.67 -2.95 -19.89
N THR A 172 2.63 -2.48 -18.64
CA THR A 172 1.49 -2.74 -17.74
C THR A 172 0.19 -2.18 -18.32
N PHE A 173 0.22 -0.97 -18.88
CA PHE A 173 -0.97 -0.37 -19.47
C PHE A 173 -1.38 -0.99 -20.79
N GLU A 174 -0.46 -1.59 -21.57
CA GLU A 174 -0.81 -2.37 -22.77
C GLU A 174 -1.75 -3.54 -22.43
N SER A 175 -1.47 -4.29 -21.36
CA SER A 175 -2.31 -5.42 -20.92
C SER A 175 -3.53 -5.04 -20.08
N THR A 176 -3.62 -3.78 -19.63
CA THR A 176 -4.72 -3.31 -18.78
C THR A 176 -5.87 -2.80 -19.66
N GLU A 177 -7.09 -3.26 -19.40
CA GLU A 177 -8.29 -2.85 -20.14
C GLU A 177 -8.86 -1.51 -19.62
N TYR A 178 -9.02 -1.40 -18.30
CA TYR A 178 -9.61 -0.24 -17.65
C TYR A 178 -8.60 0.49 -16.77
N VAL A 179 -8.37 1.76 -17.05
CA VAL A 179 -7.53 2.65 -16.25
C VAL A 179 -8.35 3.86 -15.84
N SER A 180 -8.10 4.42 -14.67
CA SER A 180 -8.61 5.75 -14.31
C SER A 180 -7.44 6.63 -13.95
N THR A 181 -7.63 7.94 -14.05
CA THR A 181 -6.60 8.88 -13.65
C THR A 181 -7.11 9.86 -12.62
N THR A 182 -6.20 10.43 -11.82
CA THR A 182 -6.49 11.59 -10.99
C THR A 182 -5.53 12.70 -11.35
N ALA A 183 -6.02 13.93 -11.45
CA ALA A 183 -5.24 15.10 -11.80
C ALA A 183 -5.54 16.26 -10.85
N ASP A 184 -4.50 17.04 -10.55
CA ASP A 184 -4.61 18.23 -9.70
C ASP A 184 -3.42 19.17 -10.01
N ILE A 185 -3.52 20.44 -9.61
CA ILE A 185 -2.47 21.44 -9.74
C ILE A 185 -1.97 21.86 -8.37
N TRP A 186 -0.69 21.61 -8.13
CA TRP A 186 -0.01 22.02 -6.91
C TRP A 186 0.85 23.24 -7.13
N THR A 187 0.64 24.27 -6.32
CA THR A 187 1.49 25.47 -6.31
C THR A 187 2.35 25.51 -5.05
N CYS A 188 3.67 25.59 -5.23
CA CYS A 188 4.65 25.63 -4.14
C CYS A 188 5.93 26.36 -4.57
N HIS A 189 6.53 27.14 -3.66
CA HIS A 189 7.76 27.91 -3.93
C HIS A 189 7.68 28.76 -5.21
N ASN A 190 6.55 29.43 -5.45
CA ASN A 190 6.28 30.23 -6.65
C ASN A 190 6.40 29.45 -7.97
N LYS A 191 6.16 28.14 -7.93
CA LYS A 191 6.06 27.26 -9.09
C LYS A 191 4.76 26.46 -9.00
N SER A 192 4.23 26.10 -10.15
CA SER A 192 3.02 25.29 -10.25
C SER A 192 3.30 24.03 -11.05
N TYR A 193 2.70 22.93 -10.62
CA TYR A 193 2.92 21.61 -11.16
C TYR A 193 1.59 20.91 -11.38
N ILE A 194 1.37 20.38 -12.57
CA ILE A 194 0.27 19.45 -12.82
C ILE A 194 0.73 18.04 -12.43
N GLY A 195 0.04 17.47 -11.44
CA GLY A 195 0.25 16.10 -11.00
C GLY A 195 -0.77 15.19 -11.66
N MET A 196 -0.35 13.99 -12.06
CA MET A 196 -1.27 12.98 -12.56
C MET A 196 -0.87 11.59 -12.09
N THR A 197 -1.86 10.82 -11.63
CA THR A 197 -1.68 9.42 -11.23
C THR A 197 -2.71 8.53 -11.93
N ALA A 198 -2.33 7.31 -12.27
CA ALA A 198 -3.20 6.26 -12.81
C ALA A 198 -3.53 5.21 -11.75
N HIS A 199 -4.71 4.63 -11.86
CA HIS A 199 -5.23 3.57 -10.99
C HIS A 199 -5.93 2.52 -11.84
N TRP A 200 -5.70 1.25 -11.53
CA TRP A 200 -6.36 0.10 -12.15
C TRP A 200 -6.59 -0.99 -11.10
N ILE A 201 -7.42 -1.98 -11.43
CA ILE A 201 -7.67 -3.11 -10.54
C ILE A 201 -7.07 -4.34 -11.20
N ASP A 202 -6.21 -5.06 -10.49
CA ASP A 202 -5.69 -6.34 -10.95
C ASP A 202 -6.83 -7.39 -10.97
N PRO A 203 -7.18 -7.96 -12.13
CA PRO A 203 -8.29 -8.91 -12.24
C PRO A 203 -8.10 -10.21 -11.46
N SER A 204 -6.87 -10.54 -11.03
CA SER A 204 -6.54 -11.80 -10.36
C SER A 204 -6.74 -11.77 -8.85
N ASN A 205 -6.42 -10.64 -8.21
CA ASN A 205 -6.49 -10.46 -6.76
C ASN A 205 -7.46 -9.34 -6.34
N PHE A 206 -8.00 -8.59 -7.32
CA PHE A 206 -8.89 -7.45 -7.12
C PHE A 206 -8.30 -6.30 -6.31
N HIS A 207 -6.98 -6.25 -6.13
CA HIS A 207 -6.32 -5.13 -5.49
C HIS A 207 -6.22 -3.95 -6.47
N ARG A 208 -6.39 -2.76 -5.93
CA ARG A 208 -6.14 -1.52 -6.65
C ARG A 208 -4.65 -1.27 -6.73
N GLU A 209 -4.15 -1.22 -7.94
CA GLU A 209 -2.81 -0.78 -8.26
C GLU A 209 -2.81 0.69 -8.66
N LYS A 210 -1.66 1.35 -8.50
CA LYS A 210 -1.51 2.79 -8.75
C LYS A 210 -0.11 3.13 -9.25
N ALA A 211 -0.01 4.19 -10.05
CA ALA A 211 1.26 4.76 -10.46
C ALA A 211 1.13 6.27 -10.67
N ALA A 212 2.15 7.05 -10.31
CA ALA A 212 2.28 8.43 -10.74
C ALA A 212 2.83 8.47 -12.18
N LEU A 213 2.15 9.24 -13.03
CA LEU A 213 2.46 9.42 -14.43
C LEU A 213 3.20 10.73 -14.68
N ALA A 214 2.84 11.80 -13.96
CA ALA A 214 3.36 13.13 -14.21
C ALA A 214 3.40 13.97 -12.92
N CYS A 215 4.38 14.87 -12.85
CA CYS A 215 4.41 16.01 -11.95
C CYS A 215 5.14 17.16 -12.68
N LYS A 216 4.52 17.60 -13.78
CA LYS A 216 5.13 18.50 -14.75
C LYS A 216 4.96 19.94 -14.33
N ARG A 217 6.00 20.74 -14.51
CA ARG A 217 5.92 22.18 -14.24
C ARG A 217 5.11 22.87 -15.33
N ILE A 218 4.06 23.58 -14.92
CA ILE A 218 3.31 24.53 -15.74
C ILE A 218 3.80 25.95 -15.47
N LYS A 219 3.88 26.76 -16.52
CA LYS A 219 4.36 28.15 -16.46
C LYS A 219 3.29 29.08 -17.01
N GLY A 220 3.18 30.27 -16.42
CA GLY A 220 2.19 31.26 -16.85
C GLY A 220 0.81 30.97 -16.25
N ARG A 221 -0.24 31.38 -16.96
CA ARG A 221 -1.64 31.15 -16.54
C ARG A 221 -1.99 29.66 -16.68
N HIS A 222 -2.85 29.15 -15.82
CA HIS A 222 -3.32 27.76 -15.85
C HIS A 222 -4.72 27.68 -16.47
N THR A 223 -4.87 28.21 -17.68
CA THR A 223 -6.17 28.22 -18.37
C THR A 223 -6.61 26.79 -18.72
N TYR A 224 -7.91 26.62 -18.93
CA TYR A 224 -8.53 25.30 -19.10
C TYR A 224 -8.00 24.53 -20.32
N ASP A 225 -7.64 25.23 -21.40
CA ASP A 225 -7.00 24.72 -22.62
C ASP A 225 -5.60 24.16 -22.36
N ILE A 226 -4.79 24.86 -21.54
CA ILE A 226 -3.47 24.38 -21.12
C ILE A 226 -3.63 23.13 -20.26
N VAL A 227 -4.58 23.13 -19.33
CA VAL A 227 -4.87 21.97 -18.47
C VAL A 227 -5.30 20.76 -19.31
N ALA A 228 -6.22 20.95 -20.25
CA ALA A 228 -6.68 19.90 -21.16
C ALA A 228 -5.53 19.33 -21.99
N THR A 229 -4.70 20.20 -22.57
CA THR A 229 -3.55 19.82 -23.39
C THR A 229 -2.54 19.00 -22.58
N GLU A 230 -2.22 19.40 -21.34
CA GLU A 230 -1.30 18.65 -20.50
C GLU A 230 -1.84 17.28 -20.09
N ILE A 231 -3.15 17.17 -19.79
CA ILE A 231 -3.79 15.88 -19.48
C ILE A 231 -3.68 14.94 -20.69
N GLU A 232 -4.07 15.41 -21.88
CA GLU A 232 -4.01 14.59 -23.09
C GLU A 232 -2.58 14.19 -23.43
N GLN A 233 -1.61 15.10 -23.34
CA GLN A 233 -0.21 14.77 -23.57
C GLN A 233 0.29 13.65 -22.64
N VAL A 234 -0.12 13.65 -21.37
CA VAL A 234 0.25 12.56 -20.45
C VAL A 234 -0.47 11.27 -20.83
N HIS A 235 -1.77 11.28 -21.12
CA HIS A 235 -2.51 10.10 -21.58
C HIS A 235 -1.89 9.48 -22.84
N SER A 236 -1.68 10.30 -23.88
CA SER A 236 -1.03 9.92 -25.13
C SER A 236 0.37 9.33 -24.89
N SER A 237 1.17 9.92 -24.00
CA SER A 237 2.55 9.44 -23.75
C SER A 237 2.62 8.03 -23.17
N TYR A 238 1.57 7.56 -22.50
CA TYR A 238 1.44 6.22 -21.91
C TYR A 238 0.50 5.28 -22.68
N GLY A 239 -0.06 5.71 -23.82
CA GLY A 239 -0.99 4.92 -24.61
C GLY A 239 -2.34 4.69 -23.93
N LEU A 240 -2.81 5.70 -23.18
CA LEU A 240 -4.00 5.59 -22.32
C LEU A 240 -5.28 6.20 -22.91
N THR A 241 -5.20 6.98 -24.00
CA THR A 241 -6.29 7.84 -24.49
C THR A 241 -7.67 7.14 -24.58
N GLU A 242 -7.73 5.88 -25.01
CA GLU A 242 -8.99 5.11 -25.13
C GLU A 242 -9.30 4.19 -23.93
N LYS A 243 -8.37 4.05 -22.98
CA LYS A 243 -8.46 3.13 -21.82
C LYS A 243 -8.92 3.82 -20.54
N VAL A 244 -8.89 5.15 -20.52
CA VAL A 244 -9.26 5.93 -19.33
C VAL A 244 -10.78 5.94 -19.17
N THR A 245 -11.28 5.23 -18.16
CA THR A 245 -12.69 5.17 -17.81
C THR A 245 -13.19 6.49 -17.24
N ALA A 246 -12.35 7.18 -16.47
CA ALA A 246 -12.62 8.51 -15.95
C ALA A 246 -11.35 9.20 -15.45
N THR A 247 -11.37 10.53 -15.45
CA THR A 247 -10.38 11.37 -14.76
C THR A 247 -11.00 12.10 -13.58
N VAL A 248 -10.44 11.90 -12.39
CA VAL A 248 -10.91 12.49 -11.14
C VAL A 248 -10.10 13.75 -10.81
N THR A 249 -10.75 14.90 -10.70
CA THR A 249 -10.07 16.16 -10.34
C THR A 249 -10.74 16.85 -9.17
N ASP A 250 -10.12 17.89 -8.64
CA ASP A 250 -10.82 18.80 -7.74
C ASP A 250 -11.95 19.56 -8.45
N ASN A 251 -12.68 20.39 -7.70
CA ASN A 251 -13.75 21.22 -8.27
C ASN A 251 -13.23 22.57 -8.79
N GLY A 252 -11.94 22.67 -9.12
CA GLY A 252 -11.35 23.89 -9.65
C GLY A 252 -11.99 24.29 -10.98
N SER A 253 -12.28 25.58 -11.14
CA SER A 253 -12.96 26.11 -12.33
C SER A 253 -12.26 25.77 -13.64
N ASN A 254 -10.92 25.78 -13.64
CA ASN A 254 -10.13 25.41 -14.82
C ASN A 254 -10.31 23.95 -15.23
N PHE A 255 -10.37 23.02 -14.27
CA PHE A 255 -10.65 21.61 -14.57
C PHE A 255 -12.09 21.43 -15.05
N VAL A 256 -13.05 22.00 -14.34
CA VAL A 256 -14.48 21.90 -14.71
C VAL A 256 -14.71 22.42 -16.12
N LYS A 257 -14.10 23.55 -16.49
CA LYS A 257 -14.21 24.12 -17.83
C LYS A 257 -13.48 23.27 -18.88
N ALA A 258 -12.31 22.72 -18.56
CA ALA A 258 -11.56 21.85 -19.46
C ALA A 258 -12.37 20.61 -19.86
N PHE A 259 -12.92 19.90 -18.88
CA PHE A 259 -13.74 18.73 -19.19
C PHE A 259 -15.06 19.10 -19.85
N ARG A 260 -15.72 20.21 -19.45
CA ARG A 260 -16.94 20.67 -20.13
C ARG A 260 -16.74 20.94 -21.64
N GLU A 261 -15.57 21.46 -22.01
CA GLU A 261 -15.26 21.84 -23.40
C GLU A 261 -14.77 20.66 -24.24
N TYR A 262 -13.90 19.80 -23.67
CA TYR A 262 -13.19 18.75 -24.40
C TYR A 262 -13.73 17.33 -24.15
N GLU A 263 -14.71 17.12 -23.27
CA GLU A 263 -15.39 15.82 -23.10
C GLU A 263 -16.36 15.56 -24.27
N PRO A 264 -16.46 14.32 -24.79
CA PRO A 264 -17.42 13.98 -25.82
C PRO A 264 -18.85 14.27 -25.36
N LYS A 265 -19.53 15.22 -26.01
CA LYS A 265 -20.96 15.41 -25.80
C LYS A 265 -21.69 14.17 -26.32
N PRO A 266 -22.52 13.49 -25.51
CA PRO A 266 -23.31 12.38 -26.01
C PRO A 266 -24.22 12.88 -27.14
N ALA A 267 -24.27 12.14 -28.25
CA ALA A 267 -25.00 12.49 -29.48
C ALA A 267 -26.54 12.69 -29.31
N ALA A 268 -27.06 12.56 -28.08
CA ALA A 268 -28.46 12.76 -27.73
C ALA A 268 -28.74 14.05 -26.91
N ALA A 269 -27.72 14.85 -26.58
CA ALA A 269 -27.88 16.13 -25.90
C ALA A 269 -27.65 17.30 -26.86
N SER A 270 -28.51 17.42 -27.86
CA SER A 270 -28.79 18.73 -28.48
C SER A 270 -30.03 19.29 -27.78
N ASP A 271 -29.94 20.54 -27.37
CA ASP A 271 -30.98 21.36 -26.73
C ASP A 271 -31.36 21.03 -25.29
N SER A 272 -30.43 21.26 -24.36
CA SER A 272 -30.78 21.87 -23.08
C SER A 272 -29.62 22.74 -22.61
N GLU A 273 -29.72 24.05 -22.83
CA GLU A 273 -29.00 25.04 -22.05
C GLU A 273 -29.38 24.85 -20.58
N ASP A 274 -28.57 24.11 -19.83
CA ASP A 274 -28.67 24.04 -18.37
C ASP A 274 -28.12 25.35 -17.79
N GLU A 275 -28.94 26.41 -17.86
CA GLU A 275 -28.81 27.59 -17.01
C GLU A 275 -29.14 27.17 -15.56
N GLY A 276 -28.21 26.43 -14.96
CA GLY A 276 -28.42 25.70 -13.70
C GLY A 276 -27.23 25.79 -12.74
N SER A 277 -26.33 26.75 -12.90
CA SER A 277 -25.41 27.11 -11.83
C SER A 277 -25.27 28.63 -11.81
N GLY A 278 -25.73 29.26 -10.73
CA GLY A 278 -25.36 30.64 -10.43
C GLY A 278 -23.85 30.74 -10.35
N GLU A 279 -23.25 31.21 -11.45
CA GLU A 279 -21.85 31.57 -11.52
C GLU A 279 -21.71 32.87 -10.74
N ASP A 280 -21.04 32.80 -9.58
CA ASP A 280 -20.16 33.90 -9.20
C ASP A 280 -19.09 33.95 -10.30
N GLU A 281 -19.37 34.67 -11.40
CA GLU A 281 -18.37 35.06 -12.39
C GLU A 281 -17.32 35.90 -11.66
N GLU A 282 -16.27 35.26 -11.15
CA GLU A 282 -15.05 35.95 -10.84
C GLU A 282 -14.43 36.36 -12.18
N VAL A 283 -14.68 37.61 -12.58
CA VAL A 283 -14.21 38.22 -13.82
C VAL A 283 -12.68 38.15 -13.85
N SER A 284 -12.15 37.16 -14.56
CA SER A 284 -10.72 37.09 -14.84
C SER A 284 -10.42 38.11 -15.94
N PHE A 285 -9.81 39.24 -15.57
CA PHE A 285 -9.35 40.24 -16.53
C PHE A 285 -8.24 39.64 -17.40
N THR A 286 -8.53 39.47 -18.70
CA THR A 286 -7.55 39.16 -19.74
C THR A 286 -7.23 40.44 -20.51
N ASP A 287 -5.93 40.73 -20.67
CA ASP A 287 -5.46 41.85 -21.46
C ASP A 287 -5.61 41.51 -22.95
N VAL A 288 -6.41 42.30 -23.67
CA VAL A 288 -6.75 42.12 -25.09
C VAL A 288 -5.50 42.11 -25.98
N GLN A 289 -4.42 42.76 -25.52
CA GLN A 289 -3.18 42.87 -26.27
C GLN A 289 -2.34 41.57 -26.25
N GLU A 290 -2.59 40.68 -25.27
CA GLU A 290 -1.83 39.43 -25.10
C GLU A 290 -2.42 38.26 -25.91
N VAL A 291 -3.74 38.26 -26.13
CA VAL A 291 -4.49 37.31 -27.00
C VAL A 291 -3.99 37.38 -28.45
N LEU A 292 -3.52 38.55 -28.88
CA LEU A 292 -3.00 38.78 -30.24
C LEU A 292 -1.53 38.37 -30.39
N SER A 293 -0.84 37.98 -29.31
CA SER A 293 0.60 37.69 -29.30
C SER A 293 0.97 36.22 -29.11
N THR A 294 0.02 35.37 -28.75
CA THR A 294 0.18 33.92 -28.80
C THR A 294 -0.05 33.45 -30.23
N GLU A 295 1.04 33.05 -30.92
CA GLU A 295 0.94 32.18 -32.09
C GLU A 295 0.25 30.88 -31.64
N GLN A 296 -1.07 30.81 -31.83
CA GLN A 296 -1.85 29.62 -31.55
C GLN A 296 -1.42 28.54 -32.56
N GLU A 297 -0.57 27.61 -32.13
CA GLU A 297 -0.60 26.28 -32.69
C GLU A 297 -2.00 25.73 -32.37
N ASP A 298 -2.78 25.47 -33.43
CA ASP A 298 -4.12 24.90 -33.34
C ASP A 298 -4.07 23.68 -32.40
N PRO A 299 -4.71 23.71 -31.21
CA PRO A 299 -4.71 22.57 -30.32
C PRO A 299 -5.43 21.47 -31.07
N GLY A 300 -4.67 20.49 -31.57
CA GLY A 300 -5.19 19.39 -32.37
C GLY A 300 -6.45 18.82 -31.71
N HIS A 301 -7.46 18.51 -32.51
CA HIS A 301 -8.78 18.11 -32.03
C HIS A 301 -8.69 16.81 -31.20
N PHE A 302 -8.53 16.92 -29.88
CA PHE A 302 -8.52 15.79 -28.94
C PHE A 302 -9.77 15.83 -28.05
N THR A 303 -10.10 14.68 -27.46
CA THR A 303 -11.22 14.53 -26.55
C THR A 303 -10.75 13.99 -25.22
N LEU A 304 -11.12 14.64 -24.13
CA LEU A 304 -10.82 14.17 -22.78
C LEU A 304 -11.77 13.02 -22.38
N PRO A 305 -11.31 12.08 -21.55
CA PRO A 305 -12.17 11.03 -21.01
C PRO A 305 -13.20 11.60 -20.01
N PRO A 306 -14.21 10.80 -19.60
CA PRO A 306 -15.25 11.25 -18.69
C PRO A 306 -14.72 11.90 -17.40
N HIS A 307 -15.39 12.95 -16.95
CA HIS A 307 -14.97 13.72 -15.77
C HIS A 307 -15.67 13.26 -14.49
N LEU A 308 -14.88 13.01 -13.43
CA LEU A 308 -15.39 12.80 -12.10
C LEU A 308 -14.90 13.88 -11.14
N ARG A 309 -15.84 14.55 -10.48
CA ARG A 309 -15.51 15.52 -9.43
C ARG A 309 -15.11 14.79 -8.14
N CYS A 310 -14.05 15.26 -7.49
CA CYS A 310 -13.55 14.69 -6.24
C CYS A 310 -14.61 14.76 -5.14
N ALA A 311 -15.15 13.62 -4.73
CA ALA A 311 -16.16 13.56 -3.69
C ALA A 311 -15.63 14.05 -2.34
N SER A 312 -14.35 13.82 -2.05
CA SER A 312 -13.72 14.31 -0.82
C SER A 312 -13.65 15.85 -0.79
N HIS A 313 -13.31 16.47 -1.92
CA HIS A 313 -13.31 17.93 -2.03
C HIS A 313 -14.74 18.48 -1.91
N THR A 314 -15.71 17.84 -2.55
CA THR A 314 -17.13 18.23 -2.42
C THR A 314 -17.65 18.12 -0.98
N LEU A 315 -17.31 17.06 -0.24
CA LEU A 315 -17.63 16.94 1.19
C LEU A 315 -16.91 17.98 2.06
N ASN A 316 -15.67 18.34 1.70
CA ASN A 316 -14.94 19.42 2.34
C ASN A 316 -15.67 20.76 2.17
N LEU A 317 -16.17 21.05 0.96
CA LEU A 317 -16.97 22.26 0.68
C LEU A 317 -18.27 22.33 1.49
N ILE A 318 -18.96 21.20 1.73
CA ILE A 318 -20.12 21.18 2.64
C ILE A 318 -19.77 21.78 3.99
N SER A 319 -18.56 21.49 4.45
CA SER A 319 -18.14 21.87 5.77
C SER A 319 -17.58 23.28 5.86
N THR A 320 -16.82 23.72 4.86
CA THR A 320 -16.20 25.05 4.83
C THR A 320 -17.12 26.13 4.24
N VAL A 321 -18.16 25.73 3.51
CA VAL A 321 -19.10 26.68 2.88
C VAL A 321 -20.48 26.57 3.53
N ASP A 322 -21.15 25.42 3.46
CA ASP A 322 -22.56 25.32 3.85
C ASP A 322 -22.74 25.35 5.37
N ILE A 323 -21.95 24.56 6.11
CA ILE A 323 -21.97 24.56 7.58
C ILE A 323 -21.51 25.92 8.11
N GLU A 324 -20.43 26.50 7.56
CA GLU A 324 -19.92 27.81 7.99
C GLU A 324 -20.94 28.93 7.73
N LYS A 325 -21.59 28.94 6.56
CA LYS A 325 -22.68 29.87 6.24
C LYS A 325 -23.83 29.74 7.24
N TRP A 326 -24.24 28.52 7.58
CA TRP A 326 -25.31 28.33 8.56
C TRP A 326 -24.91 28.80 9.96
N LEU A 327 -23.70 28.46 10.41
CA LEU A 327 -23.18 28.85 11.73
C LEU A 327 -23.05 30.37 11.88
N THR A 328 -22.67 31.06 10.81
CA THR A 328 -22.53 32.53 10.80
C THR A 328 -23.86 33.28 10.72
N VAL A 329 -24.95 32.62 10.35
CA VAL A 329 -26.31 33.19 10.36
C VAL A 329 -27.04 32.85 11.68
N THR A 330 -27.13 31.58 12.05
CA THR A 330 -27.98 31.11 13.16
C THR A 330 -27.31 31.29 14.53
N ASN A 331 -26.00 31.01 14.64
CA ASN A 331 -25.27 30.98 15.92
C ASN A 331 -24.04 31.90 15.93
N LYS A 332 -24.09 32.99 15.16
CA LYS A 332 -22.96 33.87 14.86
C LYS A 332 -22.10 34.23 16.07
N THR A 333 -22.73 34.70 17.14
CA THR A 333 -22.04 35.22 18.33
C THR A 333 -21.31 34.12 19.08
N ILE A 334 -21.98 32.99 19.33
CA ILE A 334 -21.39 31.86 20.05
C ILE A 334 -20.29 31.21 19.20
N TYR A 335 -20.55 30.99 17.91
CA TYR A 335 -19.59 30.43 16.97
C TYR A 335 -18.32 31.27 16.89
N ARG A 336 -18.43 32.59 16.65
CA ARG A 336 -17.27 33.49 16.58
C ARG A 336 -16.49 33.56 17.89
N SER A 337 -17.20 33.64 19.02
CA SER A 337 -16.54 33.70 20.34
C SER A 337 -15.80 32.40 20.66
N ALA A 338 -16.43 31.23 20.43
CA ALA A 338 -15.82 29.93 20.69
C ALA A 338 -14.61 29.67 19.76
N THR A 339 -14.75 29.91 18.46
CA THR A 339 -13.67 29.71 17.48
C THR A 339 -12.51 30.67 17.67
N ALA A 340 -12.75 31.92 18.09
CA ALA A 340 -11.70 32.87 18.44
C ALA A 340 -10.89 32.39 19.65
N LYS A 341 -11.54 31.84 20.68
CA LYS A 341 -10.86 31.27 21.85
C LYS A 341 -10.05 30.03 21.49
N CYS A 342 -10.59 29.14 20.67
CA CYS A 342 -9.84 27.99 20.13
C CYS A 342 -8.60 28.45 19.36
N SER A 343 -8.77 29.44 18.46
CA SER A 343 -7.67 30.01 17.68
C SER A 343 -6.59 30.65 18.56
N ALA A 344 -6.98 31.35 19.63
CA ALA A 344 -6.05 31.92 20.59
C ALA A 344 -5.23 30.84 21.32
N LEU A 345 -5.87 29.73 21.73
CA LEU A 345 -5.18 28.59 22.34
C LEU A 345 -4.20 27.94 21.36
N TRP A 346 -4.63 27.60 20.15
CA TRP A 346 -3.77 27.01 19.13
C TRP A 346 -2.57 27.91 18.80
N THR A 347 -2.80 29.22 18.63
CA THR A 347 -1.74 30.19 18.32
C THR A 347 -0.72 30.31 19.45
N LYS A 348 -1.16 30.33 20.71
CA LYS A 348 -0.22 30.40 21.84
C LYS A 348 0.57 29.11 22.00
N ALA A 349 -0.10 27.96 21.91
CA ALA A 349 0.55 26.66 22.01
C ALA A 349 1.54 26.40 20.86
N SER A 350 1.30 26.93 19.65
CA SER A 350 2.20 26.72 18.51
C SER A 350 3.41 27.66 18.49
N ARG A 351 3.32 28.83 19.13
CA ARG A 351 4.36 29.87 19.07
C ARG A 351 5.24 29.95 20.33
N SER A 352 4.89 29.25 21.41
CA SER A 352 5.63 29.26 22.67
C SER A 352 5.89 27.84 23.18
N THR A 353 7.16 27.51 23.36
CA THR A 353 7.59 26.22 23.93
C THR A 353 7.05 26.04 25.35
N VAL A 354 7.08 27.09 26.16
CA VAL A 354 6.54 27.09 27.53
C VAL A 354 5.03 26.82 27.51
N ALA A 355 4.29 27.43 26.58
CA ALA A 355 2.85 27.16 26.44
C ALA A 355 2.57 25.73 25.97
N ALA A 356 3.38 25.20 25.05
CA ALA A 356 3.27 23.84 24.57
C ALA A 356 3.56 22.80 25.67
N GLU A 357 4.62 23.00 26.46
CA GLU A 357 4.97 22.18 27.62
C GLU A 357 3.87 22.23 28.69
N LEU A 358 3.29 23.40 28.92
CA LEU A 358 2.18 23.56 29.84
C LEU A 358 0.96 22.74 29.41
N VAL A 359 0.57 22.85 28.14
CA VAL A 359 -0.50 22.04 27.54
C VAL A 359 -0.21 20.55 27.71
N GLU A 360 1.01 20.11 27.42
CA GLU A 360 1.42 18.71 27.53
C GLU A 360 1.39 18.22 28.98
N SER A 361 1.84 19.05 29.93
CA SER A 361 1.84 18.72 31.36
C SER A 361 0.44 18.57 31.96
N LEU A 362 -0.53 19.40 31.53
CA LEU A 362 -1.89 19.40 32.07
C LEU A 362 -2.81 18.39 31.37
N CYS A 363 -2.61 18.17 30.07
CA CYS A 363 -3.52 17.40 29.23
C CYS A 363 -2.93 16.07 28.76
N GLY A 364 -1.62 15.82 28.96
CA GLY A 364 -0.91 14.63 28.47
C GLY A 364 -0.86 14.51 26.94
N LYS A 365 -1.28 15.55 26.22
CA LYS A 365 -1.43 15.58 24.76
C LYS A 365 -1.12 16.99 24.25
N LYS A 366 -0.54 17.08 23.06
CA LYS A 366 -0.38 18.34 22.33
C LYS A 366 -1.70 18.77 21.68
N LEU A 367 -1.93 20.08 21.64
CA LEU A 367 -3.01 20.66 20.84
C LEU A 367 -2.67 20.52 19.35
N MET A 368 -3.68 20.17 18.55
CA MET A 368 -3.55 20.17 17.10
C MET A 368 -3.90 21.55 16.57
N VAL A 369 -3.03 22.11 15.74
CA VAL A 369 -3.30 23.36 15.03
C VAL A 369 -3.98 23.01 13.71
N PRO A 370 -5.15 23.60 13.42
CA PRO A 370 -5.85 23.31 12.18
C PRO A 370 -5.05 23.77 10.96
N THR A 371 -4.98 22.95 9.93
CA THR A 371 -4.45 23.32 8.61
C THR A 371 -5.59 23.79 7.71
N VAL A 372 -5.37 24.87 6.97
CA VAL A 372 -6.40 25.49 6.11
C VAL A 372 -6.81 24.57 4.95
N THR A 373 -5.90 23.69 4.52
CA THR A 373 -6.06 22.84 3.34
C THR A 373 -6.90 21.58 3.58
N ARG A 374 -7.24 21.23 4.84
CA ARG A 374 -7.97 19.99 5.14
C ARG A 374 -8.98 20.21 6.26
N TRP A 375 -10.28 20.24 5.96
CA TRP A 375 -11.30 20.54 6.98
C TRP A 375 -11.34 19.53 8.14
N ASN A 376 -11.05 18.26 7.90
CA ASN A 376 -10.96 17.27 8.99
C ASN A 376 -9.92 17.69 10.06
N SER A 377 -8.89 18.48 9.69
CA SER A 377 -7.94 19.08 10.63
C SER A 377 -8.62 20.05 11.59
N PHE A 378 -9.54 20.89 11.11
CA PHE A 378 -10.31 21.80 11.97
C PHE A 378 -11.21 21.05 12.94
N HIS A 379 -11.97 20.06 12.45
CA HIS A 379 -12.77 19.20 13.33
C HIS A 379 -11.89 18.52 14.39
N ASN A 380 -10.78 17.91 13.98
CA ASN A 380 -9.88 17.19 14.88
C ASN A 380 -9.28 18.14 15.93
N ALA A 381 -8.88 19.35 15.55
CA ALA A 381 -8.36 20.37 16.45
C ALA A 381 -9.39 20.82 17.50
N VAL A 382 -10.65 21.01 17.10
CA VAL A 382 -11.75 21.32 18.03
C VAL A 382 -12.06 20.11 18.91
N ALA A 383 -12.15 18.91 18.34
CA ALA A 383 -12.39 17.68 19.08
C ALA A 383 -11.35 17.47 20.19
N ARG A 384 -10.08 17.77 19.90
CA ARG A 384 -8.98 17.71 20.88
C ARG A 384 -9.18 18.68 22.05
N ILE A 385 -9.77 19.85 21.83
CA ILE A 385 -10.12 20.78 22.90
C ILE A 385 -11.28 20.21 23.72
N THR A 386 -12.30 19.63 23.08
CA THR A 386 -13.47 19.06 23.78
C THR A 386 -13.17 17.77 24.54
N GLU A 387 -12.02 17.12 24.30
CA GLU A 387 -11.53 16.00 25.10
C GLU A 387 -10.97 16.45 26.47
N ILE A 388 -10.58 17.73 26.60
CA ILE A 388 -10.01 18.27 27.83
C ILE A 388 -11.14 18.56 28.81
N SER A 389 -11.03 18.07 30.06
CA SER A 389 -12.04 18.35 31.08
C SER A 389 -12.18 19.88 31.30
N ARG A 390 -13.41 20.34 31.54
CA ARG A 390 -13.66 21.78 31.72
C ARG A 390 -12.81 22.46 32.80
N PRO A 391 -12.56 21.85 33.97
CA PRO A 391 -11.67 22.43 34.98
C PRO A 391 -10.25 22.62 34.44
N GLN A 392 -9.69 21.60 33.78
CA GLN A 392 -8.36 21.68 33.18
C GLN A 392 -8.30 22.73 32.07
N LEU A 393 -9.32 22.79 31.20
CA LEU A 393 -9.40 23.78 30.13
C LEU A 393 -9.47 25.21 30.70
N THR A 394 -10.15 25.41 31.82
CA THR A 394 -10.23 26.71 32.51
C THR A 394 -8.89 27.11 33.10
N THR A 395 -8.21 26.18 33.79
CA THR A 395 -6.85 26.39 34.30
C THR A 395 -5.88 26.73 33.18
N LEU A 396 -5.94 25.98 32.07
CA LEU A 396 -5.12 26.21 30.89
C LEU A 396 -5.37 27.60 30.29
N CYS A 397 -6.64 28.00 30.13
CA CYS A 397 -7.00 29.32 29.64
C CYS A 397 -6.43 30.42 30.56
N SER A 398 -6.56 30.26 31.88
CA SER A 398 -6.05 31.22 32.86
C SER A 398 -4.53 31.38 32.76
N GLN A 399 -3.78 30.26 32.79
CA GLN A 399 -2.32 30.27 32.73
C GLN A 399 -1.78 30.76 31.39
N LEU A 400 -2.48 30.47 30.29
CA LEU A 400 -2.13 30.98 28.96
C LEU A 400 -2.66 32.39 28.71
N GLY A 401 -3.37 33.03 29.64
CA GLY A 401 -3.97 34.36 29.44
C GLY A 401 -4.95 34.41 28.26
N VAL A 402 -5.77 33.37 28.11
CA VAL A 402 -6.90 33.29 27.16
C VAL A 402 -8.20 33.33 27.96
N ARG A 403 -9.22 34.03 27.45
CA ARG A 403 -10.53 34.09 28.13
C ARG A 403 -11.16 32.69 28.21
N ALA A 404 -11.56 32.27 29.40
CA ALA A 404 -12.18 30.97 29.62
C ALA A 404 -13.47 30.77 28.79
N PHE A 405 -13.74 29.51 28.44
CA PHE A 405 -14.96 29.10 27.73
C PHE A 405 -16.16 29.09 28.69
N SER A 406 -17.24 29.77 28.30
CA SER A 406 -18.53 29.67 28.95
C SER A 406 -19.12 28.27 28.76
N GLU A 407 -20.12 27.93 29.57
CA GLU A 407 -20.82 26.65 29.46
C GLU A 407 -21.53 26.46 28.13
N ARG A 408 -22.16 27.53 27.63
CA ARG A 408 -22.81 27.50 26.32
C ARG A 408 -21.80 27.29 25.19
N GLU A 409 -20.65 27.95 25.22
CA GLU A 409 -19.60 27.77 24.18
C GLU A 409 -19.00 26.37 24.22
N TYR A 410 -18.71 25.82 25.40
CA TYR A 410 -18.17 24.47 25.50
C TYR A 410 -19.18 23.43 25.01
N LYS A 411 -20.45 23.54 25.43
CA LYS A 411 -21.54 22.67 24.96
C LYS A 411 -21.71 22.77 23.44
N PHE A 412 -21.66 23.98 22.90
CA PHE A 412 -21.71 24.23 21.45
C PHE A 412 -20.59 23.50 20.70
N LEU A 413 -19.34 23.53 21.20
CA LEU A 413 -18.22 22.84 20.56
C LEU A 413 -18.38 21.31 20.60
N VAL A 414 -18.87 20.77 21.72
CA VAL A 414 -19.16 19.32 21.86
C VAL A 414 -20.24 18.88 20.87
N GLU A 415 -21.33 19.63 20.76
CA GLU A 415 -22.42 19.32 19.81
C GLU A 415 -21.95 19.50 18.37
N TYR A 416 -21.18 20.55 18.06
CA TYR A 416 -20.55 20.75 16.75
C TYR A 416 -19.73 19.52 16.34
N CYS A 417 -18.81 19.06 17.20
CA CYS A 417 -18.03 17.86 16.95
C CYS A 417 -18.90 16.60 16.83
N THR A 418 -19.99 16.50 17.59
CA THR A 418 -20.90 15.34 17.51
C THR A 418 -21.59 15.27 16.14
N VAL A 419 -22.13 16.39 15.66
CA VAL A 419 -22.86 16.47 14.38
C VAL A 419 -21.93 16.34 13.17
N THR A 420 -20.70 16.86 13.28
CA THR A 420 -19.73 16.83 12.18
C THR A 420 -18.91 15.53 12.12
N LYS A 421 -18.95 14.68 13.15
CA LYS A 421 -18.21 13.40 13.20
C LYS A 421 -18.59 12.37 12.13
N PRO A 422 -19.86 12.19 11.73
CA PRO A 422 -20.20 11.34 10.59
C PRO A 422 -19.51 11.81 9.29
N LEU A 423 -19.43 13.13 9.09
CA LEU A 423 -18.83 13.74 7.90
C LEU A 423 -17.32 13.52 7.83
N THR A 424 -16.60 13.66 8.96
CA THR A 424 -15.16 13.32 9.00
C THR A 424 -14.90 11.84 8.73
N LYS A 425 -15.71 10.94 9.30
CA LYS A 425 -15.61 9.50 9.01
C LYS A 425 -15.87 9.16 7.54
N ALA A 426 -16.79 9.88 6.89
CA ALA A 426 -17.07 9.70 5.47
C ALA A 426 -15.88 10.18 4.61
N LEU A 427 -15.30 11.34 4.94
CA LEU A 427 -14.09 11.86 4.30
C LEU A 427 -12.93 10.87 4.42
N ASP A 428 -12.62 10.40 5.63
CA ASP A 428 -11.50 9.45 5.85
C ASP A 428 -11.68 8.15 5.06
N ARG A 429 -12.92 7.68 4.90
CA ARG A 429 -13.24 6.50 4.07
C ARG A 429 -13.02 6.76 2.59
N LEU A 430 -13.50 7.88 2.06
CA LEU A 430 -13.43 8.21 0.63
C LEU A 430 -12.02 8.62 0.18
N GLN A 431 -11.19 9.07 1.12
CA GLN A 431 -9.77 9.33 0.90
C GLN A 431 -8.91 8.06 1.04
N GLY A 432 -9.49 6.92 1.42
CA GLY A 432 -8.78 5.64 1.54
C GLY A 432 -8.13 5.21 0.22
N GLU A 433 -6.94 4.61 0.30
CA GLU A 433 -6.14 4.34 -0.89
C GLU A 433 -6.39 2.95 -1.49
N ASN A 434 -6.38 1.91 -0.66
CA ASN A 434 -6.43 0.52 -1.13
C ASN A 434 -7.87 0.00 -1.28
N ASP A 435 -8.76 0.37 -0.35
CA ASP A 435 -10.10 -0.23 -0.24
C ASP A 435 -11.26 0.67 -0.72
N CYS A 436 -10.96 1.88 -1.20
CA CYS A 436 -11.98 2.84 -1.62
C CYS A 436 -12.21 2.81 -3.14
N TYR A 437 -12.95 1.80 -3.59
CA TYR A 437 -13.59 1.75 -4.90
C TYR A 437 -14.66 2.82 -5.09
N TYR A 438 -14.90 3.24 -6.34
CA TYR A 438 -15.95 4.20 -6.66
C TYR A 438 -17.31 3.80 -6.10
N GLY A 439 -17.65 2.51 -6.13
CA GLY A 439 -18.89 1.98 -5.56
C GLY A 439 -19.03 2.12 -4.04
N ASN A 440 -18.00 2.55 -3.31
CA ASN A 440 -18.13 2.95 -1.91
C ASN A 440 -18.84 4.30 -1.74
N LEU A 441 -18.88 5.14 -2.79
CA LEU A 441 -19.36 6.52 -2.72
C LEU A 441 -20.84 6.59 -2.30
N LEU A 442 -21.74 6.01 -3.08
CA LEU A 442 -23.18 6.07 -2.79
C LEU A 442 -23.56 5.43 -1.45
N PRO A 443 -23.07 4.21 -1.10
CA PRO A 443 -23.32 3.65 0.23
C PRO A 443 -22.80 4.53 1.37
N THR A 444 -21.68 5.23 1.16
CA THR A 444 -21.11 6.15 2.16
C THR A 444 -21.97 7.39 2.31
N LEU A 445 -22.44 7.99 1.22
CA LEU A 445 -23.34 9.16 1.24
C LEU A 445 -24.68 8.83 1.90
N GLU A 446 -25.29 7.68 1.57
CA GLU A 446 -26.55 7.28 2.20
C GLU A 446 -26.40 6.97 3.70
N SER A 447 -25.31 6.30 4.08
CA SER A 447 -25.00 6.07 5.49
C SER A 447 -24.74 7.39 6.23
N LEU A 448 -24.05 8.34 5.60
CA LEU A 448 -23.76 9.66 6.13
C LEU A 448 -25.06 10.44 6.38
N MET A 449 -25.94 10.54 5.39
CA MET A 449 -27.22 11.26 5.53
C MET A 449 -28.08 10.62 6.63
N SER A 450 -28.25 9.30 6.61
CA SER A 450 -29.02 8.56 7.60
C SER A 450 -28.49 8.73 9.03
N LYS A 451 -27.16 8.63 9.22
CA LYS A 451 -26.53 8.77 10.54
C LYS A 451 -26.57 10.20 11.05
N THR A 452 -26.44 11.17 10.16
CA THR A 452 -26.48 12.59 10.53
C THR A 452 -27.87 12.97 11.03
N LEU A 453 -28.94 12.59 10.32
CA LEU A 453 -30.32 12.83 10.76
C LEU A 453 -30.67 12.14 12.07
N ALA A 454 -30.14 10.93 12.30
CA ALA A 454 -30.37 10.19 13.54
C ALA A 454 -29.80 10.89 14.80
N LEU A 455 -28.91 11.88 14.66
CA LEU A 455 -28.38 12.65 15.78
C LEU A 455 -29.36 13.71 16.30
N ARG A 456 -30.36 14.10 15.51
CA ARG A 456 -31.27 15.21 15.81
C ARG A 456 -31.90 15.16 17.21
N PRO A 457 -32.46 14.02 17.69
CA PRO A 457 -33.16 13.98 18.99
C PRO A 457 -32.28 14.25 20.21
N GLY A 458 -30.95 14.21 20.07
CA GLY A 458 -29.99 14.42 21.16
C GLY A 458 -29.35 15.81 21.19
N LEU A 459 -29.73 16.72 20.29
CA LEU A 459 -29.11 18.04 20.14
C LEU A 459 -29.87 19.11 20.91
N SER A 460 -29.16 20.18 21.30
CA SER A 460 -29.83 21.37 21.83
C SER A 460 -30.46 22.19 20.71
N GLU A 461 -31.32 23.14 21.09
CA GLU A 461 -31.90 24.15 20.19
C GLU A 461 -30.84 24.89 19.35
N MET A 462 -29.59 24.98 19.83
CA MET A 462 -28.49 25.60 19.09
C MET A 462 -28.10 24.82 17.83
N MET A 463 -28.29 23.49 17.80
CA MET A 463 -27.76 22.60 16.76
C MET A 463 -28.80 21.68 16.13
N GLU A 464 -30.06 21.69 16.58
CA GLU A 464 -31.10 20.76 16.13
C GLU A 464 -31.28 20.74 14.60
N ASN A 465 -31.16 21.90 13.94
CA ASN A 465 -31.35 22.04 12.50
C ASN A 465 -30.07 21.77 11.67
N LEU A 466 -28.89 21.69 12.29
CA LEU A 466 -27.64 21.48 11.56
C LEU A 466 -27.61 20.13 10.80
N PRO A 467 -28.11 19.00 11.36
CA PRO A 467 -28.26 17.77 10.61
C PRO A 467 -29.03 17.90 9.29
N ASP A 468 -30.16 18.61 9.29
CA ASP A 468 -30.98 18.82 8.09
C ASP A 468 -30.23 19.65 7.03
N VAL A 469 -29.50 20.69 7.47
CA VAL A 469 -28.65 21.52 6.60
C VAL A 469 -27.56 20.68 5.93
N ILE A 470 -26.88 19.81 6.69
CA ILE A 470 -25.84 18.92 6.15
C ILE A 470 -26.43 17.98 5.10
N VAL A 471 -27.57 17.35 5.39
CA VAL A 471 -28.22 16.44 4.43
C VAL A 471 -28.68 17.18 3.18
N GLN A 472 -29.25 18.38 3.32
CA GLN A 472 -29.65 19.18 2.16
C GLN A 472 -28.44 19.60 1.32
N ALA A 473 -27.33 19.97 1.95
CA ALA A 473 -26.08 20.28 1.25
C ALA A 473 -25.52 19.06 0.50
N ILE A 474 -25.58 17.85 1.10
CA ILE A 474 -25.20 16.60 0.42
C ILE A 474 -26.09 16.39 -0.82
N LYS A 475 -27.41 16.46 -0.67
CA LYS A 475 -28.36 16.28 -1.79
C LYS A 475 -28.13 17.28 -2.92
N THR A 476 -27.84 18.52 -2.58
CA THR A 476 -27.61 19.59 -3.57
C THR A 476 -26.28 19.40 -4.29
N ARG A 477 -25.18 19.20 -3.55
CA ARG A 477 -23.83 19.11 -4.14
C ARG A 477 -23.55 17.80 -4.87
N PHE A 478 -24.23 16.72 -4.49
CA PHE A 478 -24.11 15.40 -5.13
C PHE A 478 -25.33 15.06 -6.00
N ALA A 479 -26.16 16.04 -6.39
CA ALA A 479 -27.37 15.80 -7.17
C ALA A 479 -27.11 14.99 -8.45
N SER A 480 -26.06 15.33 -9.19
CA SER A 480 -25.65 14.60 -10.41
C SER A 480 -25.08 13.21 -10.16
N VAL A 481 -24.67 12.90 -8.93
CA VAL A 481 -24.00 11.64 -8.56
C VAL A 481 -24.97 10.66 -7.93
N LEU A 482 -25.91 11.12 -7.09
CA LEU A 482 -26.76 10.28 -6.24
C LEU A 482 -27.58 9.24 -7.02
N ASP A 483 -28.02 9.59 -8.23
CA ASP A 483 -28.76 8.69 -9.13
C ASP A 483 -28.02 8.46 -10.47
N SER A 484 -26.70 8.71 -10.50
CA SER A 484 -25.87 8.42 -11.68
C SER A 484 -25.85 6.92 -11.98
N ARG A 485 -25.95 6.57 -13.27
CA ARG A 485 -25.89 5.18 -13.74
C ARG A 485 -24.58 4.52 -13.32
N GLU A 486 -23.47 5.22 -13.48
CA GLU A 486 -22.11 4.75 -13.18
C GLU A 486 -21.93 4.51 -11.68
N GLY A 487 -22.41 5.42 -10.83
CA GLY A 487 -22.32 5.29 -9.38
C GLY A 487 -23.16 4.11 -8.85
N LEU A 488 -24.36 3.95 -9.41
CA LEU A 488 -25.27 2.85 -9.08
C LEU A 488 -24.68 1.49 -9.48
N LEU A 489 -24.18 1.38 -10.71
CA LEU A 489 -23.52 0.16 -11.21
C LEU A 489 -22.24 -0.16 -10.43
N ALA A 490 -21.42 0.84 -10.09
CA ALA A 490 -20.24 0.65 -9.26
C ALA A 490 -20.61 0.11 -7.87
N ALA A 491 -21.64 0.67 -7.23
CA ALA A 491 -22.06 0.26 -5.88
C ALA A 491 -22.66 -1.14 -5.84
N VAL A 492 -23.49 -1.51 -6.83
CA VAL A 492 -24.16 -2.82 -6.86
C VAL A 492 -23.20 -3.96 -7.21
N THR A 493 -22.16 -3.69 -8.01
CA THR A 493 -21.16 -4.70 -8.43
C THR A 493 -20.10 -4.99 -7.36
N LEU A 494 -20.03 -4.18 -6.29
CA LEU A 494 -19.19 -4.48 -5.13
C LEU A 494 -19.87 -5.49 -4.19
N PRO A 495 -19.28 -6.70 -3.97
CA PRO A 495 -19.90 -7.75 -3.16
C PRO A 495 -20.22 -7.35 -1.72
N LYS A 496 -19.44 -6.41 -1.16
CA LYS A 496 -19.63 -5.88 0.20
C LYS A 496 -20.98 -5.18 0.38
N PHE A 497 -21.45 -4.45 -0.63
CA PHE A 497 -22.64 -3.61 -0.54
C PHE A 497 -23.83 -4.23 -1.25
N LYS A 498 -23.65 -4.62 -2.53
CA LYS A 498 -24.75 -5.02 -3.42
C LYS A 498 -25.89 -3.99 -3.32
N MET A 499 -27.07 -4.42 -2.88
CA MET A 499 -28.24 -3.56 -2.67
C MET A 499 -28.53 -3.24 -1.19
N ARG A 500 -27.70 -3.69 -0.24
CA ARG A 500 -27.96 -3.62 1.22
C ARG A 500 -28.03 -2.19 1.78
N TRP A 501 -27.48 -1.22 1.06
CA TRP A 501 -27.42 0.18 1.47
C TRP A 501 -28.68 0.97 1.09
N LEU A 502 -29.52 0.43 0.19
CA LEU A 502 -30.79 1.01 -0.21
C LEU A 502 -31.92 0.50 0.70
N ARG A 503 -32.71 1.44 1.24
CA ARG A 503 -33.88 1.11 2.08
C ARG A 503 -35.14 0.88 1.24
N GLU A 504 -35.33 1.70 0.21
CA GLU A 504 -36.51 1.69 -0.64
C GLU A 504 -36.50 0.48 -1.59
N GLU A 505 -37.59 -0.31 -1.57
CA GLU A 505 -37.74 -1.49 -2.44
C GLU A 505 -37.82 -1.12 -3.92
N THR A 506 -38.48 0.00 -4.24
CA THR A 506 -38.60 0.53 -5.61
C THR A 506 -37.24 0.83 -6.23
N ARG A 507 -36.35 1.50 -5.48
CA ARG A 507 -34.97 1.77 -5.92
C ARG A 507 -34.15 0.49 -6.08
N ARG A 508 -34.36 -0.51 -5.21
CA ARG A 508 -33.68 -1.82 -5.32
C ARG A 508 -34.08 -2.56 -6.59
N GLU A 509 -35.37 -2.62 -6.93
CA GLU A 509 -35.80 -3.30 -8.14
C GLU A 509 -35.35 -2.54 -9.41
N ALA A 510 -35.39 -1.20 -9.40
CA ALA A 510 -34.87 -0.39 -10.49
C ALA A 510 -33.36 -0.64 -10.73
N LEU A 511 -32.56 -0.69 -9.66
CA LEU A 511 -31.13 -0.97 -9.72
C LEU A 511 -30.83 -2.39 -10.24
N LYS A 512 -31.62 -3.37 -9.82
CA LYS A 512 -31.52 -4.75 -10.32
C LYS A 512 -31.80 -4.82 -11.83
N ASN A 513 -32.85 -4.15 -12.30
CA ASN A 513 -33.19 -4.10 -13.72
C ASN A 513 -32.10 -3.39 -14.54
N LEU A 514 -31.50 -2.33 -13.99
CA LEU A 514 -30.36 -1.63 -14.59
C LEU A 514 -29.16 -2.57 -14.74
N LEU A 515 -28.82 -3.32 -13.68
CA LEU A 515 -27.71 -4.28 -13.71
C LEU A 515 -27.94 -5.40 -14.73
N ILE A 516 -29.16 -5.96 -14.82
CA ILE A 516 -29.52 -6.97 -15.82
C ILE A 516 -29.35 -6.42 -17.23
N THR A 517 -29.84 -5.20 -17.48
CA THR A 517 -29.72 -4.52 -18.78
C THR A 517 -28.25 -4.37 -19.17
N GLU A 518 -27.40 -4.01 -18.21
CA GLU A 518 -25.98 -3.85 -18.44
C GLU A 518 -25.25 -5.16 -18.72
N CYS A 519 -25.58 -6.22 -17.97
CA CYS A 519 -25.03 -7.56 -18.20
C CYS A 519 -25.43 -8.13 -19.58
N ARG A 520 -26.62 -7.76 -20.09
CA ARG A 520 -27.06 -8.11 -21.45
C ARG A 520 -26.31 -7.31 -22.51
N ALA A 521 -26.03 -6.02 -22.26
CA ALA A 521 -25.32 -5.13 -23.18
C ALA A 521 -23.81 -5.43 -23.27
N SER A 522 -23.23 -6.08 -22.27
CA SER A 522 -21.82 -6.48 -22.24
C SER A 522 -21.66 -7.98 -22.58
N PRO A 523 -21.57 -8.37 -23.87
CA PRO A 523 -21.23 -9.75 -24.23
C PRO A 523 -19.81 -10.07 -23.76
N LEU A 524 -19.61 -11.29 -23.27
CA LEU A 524 -18.26 -11.79 -22.98
C LEU A 524 -17.47 -11.82 -24.29
N ALA A 525 -16.32 -11.16 -24.33
CA ALA A 525 -15.39 -11.31 -25.45
C ALA A 525 -15.06 -12.80 -25.58
N ALA A 526 -15.19 -13.36 -26.80
CA ALA A 526 -14.81 -14.74 -27.05
C ALA A 526 -13.35 -14.93 -26.62
N PRO A 527 -13.01 -16.03 -25.92
CA PRO A 527 -11.61 -16.31 -25.60
C PRO A 527 -10.82 -16.35 -26.92
N HIS A 528 -9.74 -15.58 -26.99
CA HIS A 528 -8.76 -15.71 -28.06
C HIS A 528 -8.26 -17.17 -28.06
N ASN A 529 -8.58 -17.91 -29.12
CA ASN A 529 -7.97 -19.19 -29.43
C ASN A 529 -6.47 -18.95 -29.68
N GLU A 530 -5.65 -19.03 -28.64
CA GLU A 530 -4.28 -19.48 -28.81
C GLU A 530 -4.32 -21.00 -28.88
N GLU A 531 -4.16 -21.54 -30.10
CA GLU A 531 -3.93 -22.96 -30.33
C GLU A 531 -2.62 -23.39 -29.66
N HIS A 532 -2.70 -23.74 -28.38
CA HIS A 532 -1.70 -24.58 -27.74
C HIS A 532 -2.27 -26.00 -27.60
N GLU A 533 -1.90 -26.86 -28.54
CA GLU A 533 -2.02 -28.32 -28.40
C GLU A 533 -1.31 -28.78 -27.12
N VAL A 534 -2.06 -28.95 -26.05
CA VAL A 534 -1.62 -29.67 -24.86
C VAL A 534 -2.47 -30.92 -24.72
N ARG A 535 -1.84 -32.07 -24.95
CA ARG A 535 -2.38 -33.42 -24.70
C ARG A 535 -3.05 -33.50 -23.33
N PRO A 536 -4.25 -34.11 -23.20
CA PRO A 536 -4.91 -34.25 -21.92
C PRO A 536 -4.14 -35.22 -21.00
N PRO A 537 -4.01 -34.93 -19.69
CA PRO A 537 -3.38 -35.82 -18.74
C PRO A 537 -4.32 -36.98 -18.40
N GLN A 538 -3.79 -38.20 -18.44
CA GLN A 538 -4.47 -39.38 -17.92
C GLN A 538 -4.39 -39.38 -16.39
N ILE A 539 -5.54 -39.37 -15.72
CA ILE A 539 -5.67 -39.64 -14.28
C ILE A 539 -6.54 -40.89 -14.13
N SER A 540 -5.93 -41.93 -13.59
CA SER A 540 -6.58 -43.18 -13.16
C SER A 540 -7.36 -42.99 -11.86
N PRO A 541 -8.59 -43.52 -11.72
CA PRO A 541 -9.34 -43.46 -10.47
C PRO A 541 -8.99 -44.64 -9.56
N ALA A 542 -8.84 -44.39 -8.26
CA ALA A 542 -8.80 -45.43 -7.23
C ALA A 542 -9.75 -45.05 -6.08
N SER A 543 -10.90 -45.75 -6.04
CA SER A 543 -11.67 -46.31 -4.90
C SER A 543 -11.53 -45.67 -3.49
N SER A 544 -12.55 -45.47 -2.64
CA SER A 544 -13.85 -46.16 -2.45
C SER A 544 -14.70 -45.49 -1.35
N SER A 545 -16.04 -45.48 -1.49
CA SER A 545 -17.06 -45.99 -0.52
C SER A 545 -18.46 -45.62 -1.05
N SER A 546 -19.09 -46.51 -1.81
CA SER A 546 -20.18 -47.42 -1.38
C SER A 546 -21.53 -46.73 -1.17
N GLU A 547 -22.47 -47.12 -2.04
CA GLU A 547 -23.92 -46.85 -2.04
C GLU A 547 -24.38 -45.52 -2.65
N ASP A 548 -24.16 -45.34 -3.97
CA ASP A 548 -25.18 -44.77 -4.88
C ASP A 548 -24.79 -44.87 -6.38
N ASP A 549 -24.28 -46.04 -6.80
CA ASP A 549 -23.92 -46.31 -8.21
C ASP A 549 -25.14 -46.81 -9.05
N PHE A 550 -26.35 -46.50 -8.60
CA PHE A 550 -27.61 -46.89 -9.27
C PHE A 550 -28.07 -45.87 -10.31
N PHE A 551 -27.67 -44.60 -10.16
CA PHE A 551 -27.99 -43.54 -11.09
C PHE A 551 -26.73 -43.02 -11.79
N VAL A 552 -26.44 -43.54 -12.98
CA VAL A 552 -25.52 -42.90 -13.91
C VAL A 552 -26.31 -41.82 -14.64
N PHE A 553 -26.33 -40.61 -14.07
CA PHE A 553 -26.78 -39.44 -14.80
C PHE A 553 -25.63 -38.97 -15.68
N GLU A 554 -25.89 -38.61 -16.94
CA GLU A 554 -24.94 -37.82 -17.70
C GLU A 554 -24.65 -36.58 -16.86
N GLU A 555 -23.41 -36.40 -16.40
CA GLU A 555 -22.97 -35.10 -15.92
C GLU A 555 -23.13 -34.16 -17.10
N GLU A 556 -24.23 -33.39 -17.11
CA GLU A 556 -24.28 -32.17 -17.91
C GLU A 556 -23.01 -31.42 -17.53
N GLN A 557 -22.08 -31.34 -18.48
CA GLN A 557 -21.02 -30.34 -18.42
C GLN A 557 -21.75 -28.99 -18.53
N ASP A 558 -22.29 -28.53 -17.40
CA ASP A 558 -22.75 -27.17 -17.21
C ASP A 558 -21.47 -26.34 -17.25
N SER A 559 -21.00 -26.10 -18.47
CA SER A 559 -20.03 -25.07 -18.80
C SER A 559 -20.71 -23.76 -18.42
N GLY A 560 -20.61 -23.44 -17.12
CA GLY A 560 -21.45 -22.54 -16.35
C GLY A 560 -21.41 -21.08 -16.80
N SER A 561 -21.87 -20.81 -18.01
CA SER A 561 -22.30 -19.50 -18.45
C SER A 561 -23.77 -19.38 -18.14
N PHE A 562 -24.10 -18.96 -16.91
CA PHE A 562 -25.46 -18.51 -16.60
C PHE A 562 -25.90 -17.46 -17.63
N GLY A 563 -27.17 -17.51 -18.04
CA GLY A 563 -27.78 -16.37 -18.73
C GLY A 563 -27.64 -15.10 -17.86
N PRO A 564 -27.55 -13.90 -18.46
CA PRO A 564 -27.23 -12.66 -17.73
C PRO A 564 -28.16 -12.41 -16.54
N ASP A 565 -29.44 -12.74 -16.68
CA ASP A 565 -30.44 -12.66 -15.62
C ASP A 565 -30.16 -13.60 -14.44
N ARG A 566 -29.78 -14.85 -14.72
CA ARG A 566 -29.48 -15.86 -13.70
C ARG A 566 -28.18 -15.52 -12.98
N GLU A 567 -27.17 -15.07 -13.70
CA GLU A 567 -25.89 -14.59 -13.14
C GLU A 567 -26.13 -13.48 -12.11
N VAL A 568 -26.94 -12.47 -12.48
CA VAL A 568 -27.29 -11.36 -11.57
C VAL A 568 -28.03 -11.87 -10.33
N MET A 569 -29.01 -12.76 -10.48
CA MET A 569 -29.78 -13.27 -9.34
C MET A 569 -28.93 -14.07 -8.36
N GLU A 570 -28.02 -14.91 -8.86
CA GLU A 570 -27.10 -15.70 -8.04
C GLU A 570 -26.05 -14.80 -7.38
N TYR A 571 -25.51 -13.82 -8.11
CA TYR A 571 -24.60 -12.81 -7.56
C TYR A 571 -25.24 -12.03 -6.40
N LEU A 572 -26.50 -11.60 -6.53
CA LEU A 572 -27.15 -10.83 -5.47
C LEU A 572 -27.35 -11.65 -4.17
N LYS A 573 -27.40 -12.98 -4.27
CA LYS A 573 -27.55 -13.91 -3.13
C LYS A 573 -26.22 -14.41 -2.56
N SER A 574 -25.12 -14.25 -3.30
CA SER A 574 -23.80 -14.80 -2.93
C SER A 574 -23.14 -14.10 -1.74
N GLY A 575 -21.92 -14.53 -1.39
CA GLY A 575 -21.09 -13.95 -0.33
C GLY A 575 -20.72 -12.47 -0.54
N SER A 576 -20.04 -11.88 0.45
CA SER A 576 -19.68 -10.44 0.45
C SER A 576 -18.21 -10.18 0.15
N GLU A 577 -17.44 -11.23 -0.13
CA GLU A 577 -16.00 -11.18 -0.41
C GLU A 577 -15.74 -10.92 -1.90
N MET A 578 -14.58 -10.36 -2.22
CA MET A 578 -14.26 -9.96 -3.59
C MET A 578 -14.05 -11.14 -4.53
N GLY A 579 -13.47 -12.24 -4.05
CA GLY A 579 -13.25 -13.47 -4.84
C GLY A 579 -14.53 -14.13 -5.35
N VAL A 580 -15.70 -13.74 -4.81
CA VAL A 580 -17.00 -14.19 -5.33
C VAL A 580 -17.21 -13.75 -6.79
N LEU A 581 -16.58 -12.65 -7.23
CA LEU A 581 -16.69 -12.14 -8.60
C LEU A 581 -16.12 -13.11 -9.65
N ASP A 582 -15.20 -14.00 -9.29
CA ASP A 582 -14.64 -14.97 -10.23
C ASP A 582 -15.69 -15.95 -10.78
N ASN A 583 -16.78 -16.16 -10.03
CA ASN A 583 -17.90 -17.00 -10.45
C ASN A 583 -18.91 -16.27 -11.35
N PHE A 584 -18.76 -14.95 -11.54
CA PHE A 584 -19.72 -14.10 -12.26
C PHE A 584 -18.97 -13.22 -13.28
N PRO A 585 -18.57 -13.78 -14.45
CA PRO A 585 -17.70 -13.09 -15.40
C PRO A 585 -18.23 -11.74 -15.91
N ARG A 586 -19.54 -11.59 -16.12
CA ARG A 586 -20.13 -10.31 -16.57
C ARG A 586 -20.09 -9.30 -15.43
N ILE A 587 -20.48 -9.72 -14.23
CA ILE A 587 -20.43 -8.86 -13.04
C ILE A 587 -18.99 -8.46 -12.72
N LYS A 588 -18.02 -9.37 -12.90
CA LYS A 588 -16.59 -9.10 -12.74
C LYS A 588 -16.14 -8.02 -13.71
N ASN A 589 -16.44 -8.13 -15.00
CA ASN A 589 -16.06 -7.12 -15.99
C ASN A 589 -16.67 -5.75 -15.65
N LEU A 590 -17.98 -5.70 -15.34
CA LEU A 590 -18.64 -4.46 -14.92
C LEU A 590 -18.04 -3.87 -13.65
N SER A 591 -17.71 -4.72 -12.68
CA SER A 591 -17.05 -4.31 -11.44
C SER A 591 -15.70 -3.66 -11.75
N LEU A 592 -14.86 -4.30 -12.56
CA LEU A 592 -13.57 -3.74 -12.97
C LEU A 592 -13.74 -2.40 -13.70
N LYS A 593 -14.66 -2.31 -14.65
CA LYS A 593 -14.94 -1.08 -15.41
C LYS A 593 -15.34 0.08 -14.51
N TYR A 594 -16.38 -0.10 -13.69
CA TYR A 594 -17.00 0.99 -12.93
C TYR A 594 -16.33 1.30 -11.58
N ASN A 595 -15.53 0.38 -11.03
CA ASN A 595 -14.85 0.58 -9.74
C ASN A 595 -13.38 1.00 -9.84
N THR A 596 -12.82 1.03 -11.06
CA THR A 596 -11.43 1.46 -11.29
C THR A 596 -11.16 2.87 -10.77
N ALA A 597 -12.06 3.82 -11.05
CA ALA A 597 -11.94 5.19 -10.56
C ALA A 597 -11.93 5.26 -9.01
N PRO A 598 -11.05 6.07 -8.39
CA PRO A 598 -11.21 6.45 -7.00
C PRO A 598 -12.33 7.48 -6.84
N ALA A 599 -12.95 7.55 -5.66
CA ALA A 599 -13.93 8.60 -5.36
C ALA A 599 -13.28 9.96 -5.04
N SER A 600 -11.95 10.04 -5.03
CA SER A 600 -11.18 11.18 -4.53
C SER A 600 -9.90 11.41 -5.32
N SER A 601 -9.50 12.67 -5.49
CA SER A 601 -8.19 13.08 -5.99
C SER A 601 -7.07 12.96 -4.94
N ALA A 602 -7.35 12.39 -3.76
CA ALA A 602 -6.34 12.14 -2.72
C ALA A 602 -5.05 11.45 -3.20
N PRO A 603 -5.05 10.53 -4.20
CA PRO A 603 -3.79 9.95 -4.68
C PRO A 603 -2.81 10.98 -5.26
N VAL A 604 -3.28 11.95 -6.04
CA VAL A 604 -2.41 13.02 -6.57
C VAL A 604 -1.98 14.00 -5.46
N GLU A 605 -2.81 14.24 -4.44
CA GLU A 605 -2.38 15.01 -3.26
C GLU A 605 -1.24 14.34 -2.48
N ARG A 606 -1.20 13.00 -2.44
CA ARG A 606 -0.08 12.25 -1.85
C ARG A 606 1.19 12.41 -2.66
N LEU A 607 1.10 12.42 -3.99
CA LEU A 607 2.22 12.73 -4.87
C LEU A 607 2.81 14.10 -4.54
N PHE A 608 1.97 15.12 -4.34
CA PHE A 608 2.42 16.46 -3.94
C PHE A 608 3.00 16.51 -2.53
N SER A 609 2.44 15.71 -1.61
CA SER A 609 2.99 15.58 -0.26
C SER A 609 4.44 15.05 -0.32
N LEU A 610 4.73 14.05 -1.16
CA LEU A 610 6.10 13.60 -1.41
C LEU A 610 6.93 14.67 -2.15
N GLY A 611 6.33 15.40 -3.09
CA GLY A 611 6.99 16.50 -3.81
C GLY A 611 7.48 17.61 -2.87
N SER A 612 6.74 17.89 -1.80
CA SER A 612 7.16 18.85 -0.76
C SER A 612 8.43 18.43 -0.02
N LEU A 613 8.67 17.11 0.14
CA LEU A 613 9.89 16.57 0.73
C LEU A 613 11.10 16.66 -0.22
N VAL A 614 10.85 16.78 -1.52
CA VAL A 614 11.89 16.96 -2.54
C VAL A 614 12.31 18.42 -2.66
N LEU A 615 11.35 19.34 -2.64
CA LEU A 615 11.60 20.78 -2.72
C LEU A 615 12.08 21.33 -1.38
N THR A 616 13.27 20.91 -0.96
CA THR A 616 13.94 21.42 0.24
C THR A 616 14.91 22.55 -0.10
N PRO A 617 15.26 23.42 0.86
CA PRO A 617 16.28 24.44 0.64
C PRO A 617 17.61 23.89 0.12
N ARG A 618 17.99 22.67 0.52
CA ARG A 618 19.20 21.97 0.04
C ARG A 618 19.12 21.48 -1.42
N ARG A 619 17.91 21.47 -2.02
CA ARG A 619 17.63 21.02 -3.39
C ARG A 619 17.07 22.14 -4.28
N ASN A 620 17.24 23.41 -3.88
CA ASN A 620 16.71 24.58 -4.59
C ASN A 620 17.23 24.78 -6.04
N ARG A 621 18.34 24.12 -6.43
CA ARG A 621 18.90 24.13 -7.80
C ARG A 621 18.49 22.93 -8.65
N LEU A 622 17.54 22.12 -8.20
CA LEU A 622 17.06 20.96 -8.95
C LEU A 622 16.24 21.43 -10.17
N GLY A 623 16.62 20.98 -11.37
CA GLY A 623 15.86 21.25 -12.59
C GLY A 623 14.51 20.53 -12.57
N ASP A 624 13.49 21.12 -13.20
CA ASP A 624 12.09 20.65 -13.12
C ASP A 624 11.93 19.21 -13.62
N LYS A 625 12.59 18.85 -14.73
CA LYS A 625 12.60 17.48 -15.27
C LYS A 625 13.23 16.46 -14.29
N ARG A 626 14.26 16.86 -13.54
CA ARG A 626 14.90 15.96 -12.58
C ARG A 626 14.11 15.87 -11.28
N PHE A 627 13.47 16.96 -10.88
CA PHE A 627 12.49 16.96 -9.80
C PHE A 627 11.40 15.92 -10.06
N GLU A 628 10.76 16.01 -11.23
CA GLU A 628 9.70 15.09 -11.65
C GLU A 628 10.18 13.64 -11.65
N ARG A 629 11.29 13.33 -12.34
CA ARG A 629 11.81 11.95 -12.42
C ARG A 629 12.07 11.31 -11.06
N LEU A 630 12.68 12.05 -10.13
CA LEU A 630 12.97 11.56 -8.79
C LEU A 630 11.68 11.31 -7.99
N LEU A 631 10.72 12.24 -8.10
CA LEU A 631 9.43 12.13 -7.43
C LEU A 631 8.64 10.93 -7.95
N LEU A 632 8.59 10.73 -9.27
CA LEU A 632 7.87 9.61 -9.89
C LEU A 632 8.51 8.26 -9.53
N MET A 633 9.84 8.15 -9.60
CA MET A 633 10.54 6.92 -9.18
C MET A 633 10.26 6.58 -7.71
N ARG A 634 10.22 7.60 -6.84
CA ARG A 634 9.89 7.43 -5.42
C ARG A 634 8.44 7.00 -5.20
N TYR A 635 7.50 7.69 -5.83
CA TYR A 635 6.07 7.39 -5.67
C TYR A 635 5.74 5.99 -6.19
N ASN A 636 6.37 5.60 -7.31
CA ASN A 636 6.16 4.30 -7.95
C ASN A 636 6.96 3.16 -7.33
N HIS A 637 7.70 3.44 -6.24
CA HIS A 637 8.51 2.44 -5.53
C HIS A 637 9.42 1.64 -6.46
N TYR A 638 10.06 2.32 -7.44
CA TYR A 638 10.80 1.64 -8.51
C TYR A 638 11.92 0.73 -8.00
N PHE A 639 12.54 1.07 -6.87
CA PHE A 639 13.64 0.31 -6.30
C PHE A 639 13.23 -0.77 -5.29
N ASP A 640 11.95 -0.80 -4.88
CA ASP A 640 11.42 -1.80 -3.93
C ASP A 640 10.91 -3.08 -4.63
N LYS A 641 10.89 -3.08 -5.97
CA LYS A 641 10.44 -4.19 -6.82
C LYS A 641 11.52 -5.24 -7.09
#